data_AF-A0A811MBB7-F1
#
_entry.id   AF-A0A811MBB7-F1
#
_cell.length_a   1.000
_cell.length_b   1.000
_cell.length_c   1.000
_cell.angle_alpha   90.00
_cell.angle_beta   90.00
_cell.angle_gamma   90.00
#
_symmetry.space_group_name_H-M   'P 1'
#
loop_
_entity.id
_entity.type
_entity.pdbx_description
1 polymer ?
#
loop_
_entity_poly.entity_id
_entity_poly.type
_entity_poly.pdbx_seq_one_letter_code
_entity_poly.pdbx_strand_id
1 'polypeptide(L)'
;MSPAAASASPGDRIRTYEDFARVHAYLLAAAGIPPSLHQRLYRKLADEVFDGGEVFAVEPCEEGRQRRLVLAADESLGKESDVFLVDHAWSFRLPDALKQLQEVPGLAERMAALMCVDLDRRIETEEADEQDSDKSGSLEHVLQVVEKERARVQERGSDSAAWLELEELGIDDDMLVALDLSAKFPNLVALNLWGNKLQDPEKVMQEIRKCAKLKALWLNENPVLGKSIDKAVLDGLSGLEIYNSHFTSKAGEWALGFCADIVGADNPCSSVESTLLGSIEIIDLSDRCIHKLPEVFSPSNLPSLSKLNIRGNPLDQISGDDLLKLFGGFTQLQELEVDIPGPLGNSAISILESLPNLSLLNGVDSSSIIESGKHIADSALEPRLPEWSPEEPLAERVIGAMWLYLMTYRLADEEKIDETPVWYVMDELGSAMRHSDNANFRIAPFLFMPEGKLDTAISYTILWPTHDVHTGEECTRDFLFGIGEDKQRLARLIAWFRTPENYFIQEYRMYQEQLQSNSICSSTKIEETPSTKSIRPSDGRALRVYTDIPHVEEFLTRPEFVLTTDPKEADIIWVSMQVDSEVKKAVGLTDQQYTNQFPFEACLVMKHHLAETIHKAWGSPEWLQPTYNLETHLSPLIGDYFVRKRDGMDNLWIMKPWNMARTIDTTVTGDLSAIIRLMETGPKICQKYIERPALFQGRKFDLRYIVLVRSIRPLEIFLSNVFWARLANNQYTLQKTSFFEYETHFTVMNYIGRMKHMNTPEFVKEFEKEHQVKWLDIHESIRSTIRCVFESAAAVHPEMQNPFSRAMYGVDVMLDNRFKPKILEVTYCPDCGRACKYDTQALVGSQDTIRGRDFFNTVFGCLFLDEQTNVSPLSDPDLLLDYCVADTAFPPSSQFHLNGLACIDPASARAEHFATSVLSSRATTEHPSAAATAPFGFNVTVTNPASSLPGANAQGLAMARTDLAPGGLAPPHTHPRASEVALVLDGSVLVGFADTSYRLYTQLLRAGEAFVFPRGMVHFLYNMDVAAPALVLSGLNSQSPGAQLVPFSVFRTEPPVPDEVLKKAFKINGQDVHRIQRNLGGSS
;
A
#
# COMPACT_ATOMS: atom_id res chain seq x y z
N MET A 1 -24.39 -19.96 25.63
CA MET A 1 -25.06 -20.63 26.77
C MET A 1 -24.43 -20.09 28.04
N SER A 2 -25.14 -19.20 28.74
CA SER A 2 -24.66 -18.56 29.97
C SER A 2 -25.04 -19.36 31.21
N PRO A 3 -24.13 -19.58 32.17
CA PRO A 3 -24.52 -19.76 33.56
C PRO A 3 -24.59 -18.38 34.24
N ALA A 4 -25.56 -18.24 35.14
CA ALA A 4 -25.93 -17.01 35.82
C ALA A 4 -24.76 -16.34 36.55
N ALA A 5 -24.60 -15.04 36.33
CA ALA A 5 -23.84 -14.15 37.20
C ALA A 5 -24.52 -14.13 38.58
N ALA A 6 -23.95 -14.84 39.55
CA ALA A 6 -24.37 -14.73 40.93
C ALA A 6 -23.95 -13.36 41.46
N SER A 7 -24.94 -12.51 41.76
CA SER A 7 -24.76 -11.21 42.40
C SER A 7 -23.96 -11.35 43.70
N ALA A 8 -22.73 -10.81 43.71
CA ALA A 8 -21.98 -10.62 44.95
C ALA A 8 -22.69 -9.59 45.84
N SER A 9 -22.83 -9.88 47.12
CA SER A 9 -23.39 -8.97 48.13
C SER A 9 -22.54 -7.70 48.26
N PRO A 10 -23.16 -6.51 48.41
CA PRO A 10 -22.44 -5.25 48.46
C PRO A 10 -21.75 -5.10 49.84
N GLY A 11 -20.42 -5.22 49.90
CA GLY A 11 -19.66 -4.80 51.09
C GLY A 11 -18.32 -5.46 51.42
N ASP A 12 -17.90 -6.55 50.77
CA ASP A 12 -16.68 -7.26 51.21
C ASP A 12 -15.45 -6.95 50.34
N ARG A 13 -14.51 -6.18 50.92
CA ARG A 13 -13.11 -6.10 50.46
C ARG A 13 -12.54 -7.52 50.38
N ILE A 14 -11.78 -7.83 49.34
CA ILE A 14 -11.11 -9.14 49.19
C ILE A 14 -10.12 -9.31 50.35
N ARG A 15 -10.43 -10.21 51.28
CA ARG A 15 -9.64 -10.50 52.49
C ARG A 15 -9.06 -11.91 52.54
N THR A 16 -9.49 -12.76 51.61
CA THR A 16 -9.07 -14.16 51.53
C THR A 16 -8.59 -14.50 50.13
N TYR A 17 -7.76 -15.52 50.03
CA TYR A 17 -7.31 -16.05 48.75
C TYR A 17 -8.47 -16.63 47.94
N GLU A 18 -9.45 -17.25 48.60
CA GLU A 18 -10.63 -17.83 47.96
C GLU A 18 -11.48 -16.76 47.26
N ASP A 19 -11.65 -15.59 47.89
CA ASP A 19 -12.31 -14.44 47.27
C ASP A 19 -11.53 -13.92 46.07
N PHE A 20 -10.21 -13.79 46.21
CA PHE A 20 -9.34 -13.37 45.11
C PHE A 20 -9.46 -14.31 43.90
N ALA A 21 -9.30 -15.62 44.13
CA ALA A 21 -9.36 -16.64 43.08
C ALA A 21 -10.73 -16.67 42.40
N ARG A 22 -11.82 -16.45 43.14
CA ARG A 22 -13.18 -16.39 42.60
C ARG A 22 -13.40 -15.14 41.73
N VAL A 23 -13.04 -13.96 42.24
CA VAL A 23 -13.22 -12.68 41.54
C VAL A 23 -12.35 -12.60 40.29
N HIS A 24 -11.11 -13.08 40.38
CA HIS A 24 -10.11 -12.95 39.31
C HIS A 24 -9.96 -14.21 38.46
N ALA A 25 -10.85 -15.20 38.57
CA ALA A 25 -10.74 -16.49 37.90
C ALA A 25 -10.46 -16.35 36.39
N TYR A 26 -11.21 -15.48 35.71
CA TYR A 26 -11.02 -15.21 34.29
C TYR A 26 -9.68 -14.53 33.97
N LEU A 27 -9.24 -13.57 34.81
CA LEU A 27 -7.97 -12.88 34.62
C LEU A 27 -6.77 -13.81 34.85
N LEU A 28 -6.83 -14.65 35.90
CA LEU A 28 -5.81 -15.66 36.20
C LEU A 28 -5.67 -16.67 35.05
N ALA A 29 -6.81 -17.12 34.51
CA ALA A 29 -6.83 -18.03 33.36
C ALA A 29 -6.33 -17.35 32.08
N ALA A 30 -6.77 -16.13 31.78
CA ALA A 30 -6.38 -15.38 30.58
C ALA A 30 -4.89 -15.01 30.58
N ALA A 31 -4.34 -14.62 31.74
CA ALA A 31 -2.91 -14.36 31.91
C ALA A 31 -2.07 -15.64 31.79
N GLY A 32 -2.67 -16.81 32.03
CA GLY A 32 -1.99 -18.10 32.00
C GLY A 32 -1.04 -18.31 33.18
N ILE A 33 -1.36 -17.71 34.33
CA ILE A 33 -0.53 -17.79 35.54
C ILE A 33 -0.69 -19.20 36.15
N PRO A 34 0.40 -19.93 36.44
CA PRO A 34 0.35 -21.23 37.09
C PRO A 34 -0.46 -21.21 38.39
N PRO A 35 -1.37 -22.18 38.62
CA PRO A 35 -2.16 -22.25 39.86
C PRO A 35 -1.32 -22.30 41.15
N SER A 36 -0.11 -22.85 41.07
CA SER A 36 0.87 -22.86 42.17
C SER A 36 1.28 -21.46 42.63
N LEU A 37 1.24 -20.47 41.74
CA LEU A 37 1.66 -19.10 42.00
C LEU A 37 0.51 -18.20 42.47
N HIS A 38 -0.75 -18.60 42.31
CA HIS A 38 -1.92 -17.75 42.60
C HIS A 38 -1.96 -17.25 44.04
N GLN A 39 -1.65 -18.13 45.01
CA GLN A 39 -1.67 -17.74 46.42
C GLN A 39 -0.53 -16.77 46.76
N ARG A 40 0.64 -16.94 46.14
CA ARG A 40 1.78 -16.03 46.32
C ARG A 40 1.49 -14.67 45.70
N LEU A 41 0.95 -14.67 44.48
CA LEU A 41 0.49 -13.47 43.78
C LEU A 41 -0.52 -12.68 44.63
N TYR A 42 -1.52 -13.36 45.19
CA TYR A 42 -2.50 -12.71 46.06
C TYR A 42 -1.85 -11.99 47.24
N ARG A 43 -0.90 -12.62 47.93
CA ARG A 43 -0.19 -11.98 49.05
C ARG A 43 0.56 -10.73 48.59
N LYS A 44 1.32 -10.83 47.49
CA LYS A 44 2.06 -9.68 46.95
C LYS A 44 1.14 -8.54 46.53
N LEU A 45 0.01 -8.83 45.88
CA LEU A 45 -0.98 -7.82 45.51
C LEU A 45 -1.71 -7.20 46.71
N ALA A 46 -2.05 -8.00 47.71
CA ALA A 46 -2.78 -7.53 48.90
C ALA A 46 -1.90 -6.66 49.82
N ASP A 47 -0.60 -6.97 49.88
CA ASP A 47 0.38 -6.29 50.71
C ASP A 47 1.25 -5.29 49.92
N GLU A 48 0.97 -5.09 48.62
CA GLU A 48 1.72 -4.21 47.69
C GLU A 48 3.25 -4.46 47.71
N VAL A 49 3.65 -5.74 47.67
CA VAL A 49 5.06 -6.16 47.76
C VAL A 49 5.74 -6.11 46.39
N PHE A 50 6.65 -5.15 46.21
CA PHE A 50 7.53 -5.03 45.05
C PHE A 50 8.96 -5.47 45.42
N ASP A 51 9.25 -6.74 45.26
CA ASP A 51 10.53 -7.37 45.62
C ASP A 51 11.45 -7.64 44.42
N GLY A 52 11.07 -7.21 43.22
CA GLY A 52 11.87 -7.43 42.01
C GLY A 52 13.29 -6.85 42.09
N GLY A 53 13.47 -5.69 42.73
CA GLY A 53 14.79 -5.06 42.89
C GLY A 53 15.75 -5.80 43.85
N GLU A 54 15.24 -6.74 44.65
CA GLU A 54 16.08 -7.62 45.48
C GLU A 54 16.62 -8.82 44.70
N VAL A 55 15.99 -9.13 43.57
CA VAL A 55 16.24 -10.35 42.78
C VAL A 55 16.94 -10.03 41.47
N PHE A 56 16.60 -8.91 40.83
CA PHE A 56 17.08 -8.57 39.50
C PHE A 56 17.94 -7.30 39.49
N ALA A 57 18.86 -7.21 38.54
CA ALA A 57 19.59 -5.99 38.22
C ALA A 57 19.30 -5.54 36.78
N VAL A 58 19.28 -4.23 36.56
CA VAL A 58 19.14 -3.62 35.24
C VAL A 58 20.49 -3.10 34.80
N GLU A 59 20.98 -3.59 33.66
CA GLU A 59 22.28 -3.22 33.11
C GLU A 59 22.12 -2.45 31.78
N PRO A 60 22.92 -1.40 31.51
CA PRO A 60 22.96 -0.78 30.20
C PRO A 60 23.58 -1.72 29.16
N CYS A 61 23.06 -1.71 27.93
CA CYS A 61 23.61 -2.41 26.78
C CYS A 61 23.46 -1.55 25.51
N GLU A 62 24.05 -1.99 24.39
CA GLU A 62 24.04 -1.24 23.12
C GLU A 62 24.53 0.21 23.30
N GLU A 63 25.72 0.37 23.90
CA GLU A 63 26.31 1.69 24.21
C GLU A 63 25.42 2.59 25.10
N GLY A 64 24.57 1.96 25.94
CA GLY A 64 23.66 2.66 26.83
C GLY A 64 22.35 3.11 26.17
N ARG A 65 22.10 2.74 24.90
CA ARG A 65 20.86 3.02 24.17
C ARG A 65 19.75 2.01 24.47
N GLN A 66 20.06 0.92 25.17
CA GLN A 66 19.09 -0.04 25.70
C GLN A 66 19.50 -0.50 27.12
N ARG A 67 18.59 -1.25 27.74
CA ARG A 67 18.79 -1.90 29.04
C ARG A 67 18.40 -3.36 28.94
N ARG A 68 19.08 -4.21 29.70
CA ARG A 68 18.74 -5.62 29.87
C ARG A 68 18.52 -5.95 31.35
N LEU A 69 17.63 -6.89 31.61
CA LEU A 69 17.36 -7.39 32.96
C LEU A 69 18.15 -8.68 33.18
N VAL A 70 18.90 -8.78 34.29
CA VAL A 70 19.67 -9.99 34.65
C VAL A 70 19.29 -10.47 36.04
N LEU A 71 19.36 -11.78 36.26
CA LEU A 71 19.19 -12.35 37.59
C LEU A 71 20.41 -12.00 38.46
N ALA A 72 20.21 -11.21 39.51
CA ALA A 72 21.28 -10.76 40.42
C ALA A 72 21.28 -11.48 41.78
N ALA A 73 20.26 -12.29 42.06
CA ALA A 73 20.17 -13.06 43.29
C ALA A 73 21.27 -14.14 43.40
N ASP A 74 21.70 -14.42 44.63
CA ASP A 74 22.71 -15.44 44.94
C ASP A 74 22.24 -16.88 44.61
N GLU A 75 20.92 -17.10 44.61
CA GLU A 75 20.30 -18.39 44.29
C GLU A 75 19.62 -18.35 42.92
N SER A 76 19.68 -19.47 42.19
CA SER A 76 18.96 -19.64 40.92
C SER A 76 17.44 -19.63 41.14
N LEU A 77 16.70 -19.00 40.24
CA LEU A 77 15.24 -19.07 40.22
C LEU A 77 14.81 -20.34 39.51
N GLY A 78 14.10 -21.23 40.21
CA GLY A 78 13.49 -22.40 39.59
C GLY A 78 12.31 -22.04 38.70
N LYS A 79 11.98 -22.90 37.73
CA LYS A 79 10.76 -22.81 36.93
C LYS A 79 9.52 -22.68 37.83
N GLU A 80 8.68 -21.69 37.54
CA GLU A 80 7.42 -21.42 38.26
C GLU A 80 7.61 -21.33 39.79
N SER A 81 8.80 -20.91 40.25
CA SER A 81 9.14 -20.85 41.68
C SER A 81 8.63 -19.58 42.37
N ASP A 82 8.49 -18.49 41.63
CA ASP A 82 8.08 -17.18 42.14
C ASP A 82 7.26 -16.37 41.12
N VAL A 83 6.71 -15.25 41.56
CA VAL A 83 5.93 -14.29 40.78
C VAL A 83 6.25 -12.88 41.27
N PHE A 84 6.49 -11.93 40.37
CA PHE A 84 6.86 -10.56 40.74
C PHE A 84 5.90 -9.54 40.13
N LEU A 85 5.72 -8.43 40.85
CA LEU A 85 4.89 -7.31 40.43
C LEU A 85 5.75 -6.25 39.76
N VAL A 86 5.26 -5.75 38.63
CA VAL A 86 5.84 -4.65 37.86
C VAL A 86 4.80 -3.54 37.81
N ASP A 87 5.22 -2.33 38.14
CA ASP A 87 4.35 -1.16 38.11
C ASP A 87 4.24 -0.58 36.69
N HIS A 88 3.19 0.21 36.44
CA HIS A 88 2.99 0.94 35.20
C HIS A 88 3.49 2.36 35.38
N ALA A 89 4.72 2.63 34.94
CA ALA A 89 5.35 3.96 35.06
C ALA A 89 4.59 5.06 34.30
N TRP A 90 3.87 4.69 33.24
CA TRP A 90 3.01 5.60 32.48
C TRP A 90 1.89 4.83 31.76
N SER A 91 0.64 5.20 32.01
CA SER A 91 -0.55 4.64 31.33
C SER A 91 -1.39 5.74 30.70
N PHE A 92 -1.81 5.55 29.44
CA PHE A 92 -2.44 6.60 28.67
C PHE A 92 -3.35 6.06 27.55
N ARG A 93 -4.23 6.94 27.05
CA ARG A 93 -4.89 6.76 25.75
C ARG A 93 -4.02 7.44 24.70
N LEU A 94 -3.84 6.81 23.54
CA LEU A 94 -2.90 7.31 22.53
C LEU A 94 -3.10 8.79 22.14
N PRO A 95 -4.33 9.31 21.95
CA PRO A 95 -4.54 10.74 21.66
C PRO A 95 -4.06 11.69 22.77
N ASP A 96 -4.02 11.22 24.02
CA ASP A 96 -3.61 12.03 25.18
C ASP A 96 -2.10 11.95 25.44
N ALA A 97 -1.36 11.07 24.75
CA ALA A 97 0.04 10.74 25.05
C ALA A 97 0.94 11.99 25.04
N LEU A 98 0.95 12.71 23.91
CA LEU A 98 1.77 13.91 23.75
C LEU A 98 1.37 15.01 24.74
N LYS A 99 0.07 15.19 24.95
CA LYS A 99 -0.47 16.18 25.89
C LYS A 99 -0.02 15.88 27.32
N GLN A 100 -0.08 14.61 27.76
CA GLN A 100 0.39 14.22 29.08
C GLN A 100 1.89 14.46 29.25
N LEU A 101 2.72 14.12 28.25
CA LEU A 101 4.17 14.38 28.29
C LEU A 101 4.50 15.87 28.43
N GLN A 102 3.66 16.74 27.87
CA GLN A 102 3.85 18.20 27.95
C GLN A 102 3.29 18.81 29.25
N GLU A 103 2.17 18.31 29.75
CA GLU A 103 1.44 18.93 30.87
C GLU A 103 1.76 18.31 32.23
N VAL A 104 2.17 17.03 32.30
CA VAL A 104 2.49 16.33 33.56
C VAL A 104 3.95 16.58 33.96
N PRO A 105 4.22 17.27 35.08
CA PRO A 105 5.59 17.64 35.45
C PRO A 105 6.52 16.44 35.62
N GLY A 106 7.69 16.50 34.99
CA GLY A 106 8.74 15.48 35.09
C GLY A 106 8.47 14.19 34.33
N LEU A 107 7.31 14.03 33.67
CA LEU A 107 6.96 12.79 32.99
C LEU A 107 7.85 12.55 31.77
N ALA A 108 8.06 13.57 30.93
CA ALA A 108 8.92 13.46 29.75
C ALA A 108 10.37 13.11 30.12
N GLU A 109 10.93 13.70 31.18
CA GLU A 109 12.28 13.39 31.66
C GLU A 109 12.39 11.96 32.16
N ARG A 110 11.42 11.47 32.95
CA ARG A 110 11.42 10.08 33.44
C ARG A 110 11.30 9.09 32.28
N MET A 111 10.40 9.34 31.34
CA MET A 111 10.23 8.47 30.18
C MET A 111 11.45 8.50 29.26
N ALA A 112 12.05 9.67 29.06
CA ALA A 112 13.27 9.80 28.26
C ALA A 112 14.45 9.02 28.86
N ALA A 113 14.64 9.10 30.18
CA ALA A 113 15.67 8.34 30.88
C ALA A 113 15.42 6.83 30.78
N LEU A 114 14.17 6.39 31.01
CA LEU A 114 13.77 4.97 30.91
C LEU A 114 13.99 4.43 29.50
N MET A 115 13.64 5.20 28.47
CA MET A 115 13.77 4.84 27.05
C MET A 115 15.14 5.17 26.44
N CYS A 116 16.09 5.66 27.25
CA CYS A 116 17.46 5.97 26.84
C CYS A 116 17.56 6.99 25.68
N VAL A 117 16.68 8.00 25.66
CA VAL A 117 16.67 9.10 24.67
C VAL A 117 17.09 10.45 25.28
N ASP A 118 17.77 10.40 26.42
CA ASP A 118 18.33 11.53 27.17
C ASP A 118 19.86 11.61 27.10
N LEU A 119 20.52 10.76 26.30
CA LEU A 119 21.97 10.54 26.31
C LEU A 119 22.79 11.80 25.97
N ASP A 120 22.34 12.66 25.05
CA ASP A 120 23.05 13.91 24.70
C ASP A 120 23.24 14.84 25.92
N ARG A 121 22.28 14.81 26.86
CA ARG A 121 22.36 15.59 28.11
C ARG A 121 23.41 15.06 29.07
N ARG A 122 23.89 13.81 28.88
CA ARG A 122 24.98 13.20 29.65
C ARG A 122 26.35 13.58 29.07
N ILE A 123 26.43 13.76 27.75
CA ILE A 123 27.65 14.16 27.05
C ILE A 123 27.99 15.63 27.34
N GLU A 124 27.01 16.53 27.45
CA GLU A 124 27.23 17.93 27.85
C GLU A 124 27.89 18.09 29.26
N THR A 125 27.83 17.06 30.11
CA THR A 125 28.54 17.02 31.40
C THR A 125 29.96 16.46 31.33
N GLU A 126 30.34 15.78 30.25
CA GLU A 126 31.66 15.16 30.06
C GLU A 126 32.54 15.94 29.05
N GLU A 127 31.96 16.72 28.12
CA GLU A 127 32.68 17.53 27.12
C GLU A 127 33.36 18.81 27.67
N ALA A 128 33.39 19.02 28.99
CA ALA A 128 34.14 20.13 29.58
C ALA A 128 35.67 19.92 29.59
N ASP A 129 36.16 18.71 29.26
CA ASP A 129 37.57 18.33 29.31
C ASP A 129 38.00 17.57 28.04
N GLU A 130 37.79 18.11 26.84
CA GLU A 130 38.58 17.73 25.64
C GLU A 130 38.47 18.78 24.52
N GLN A 131 39.11 19.94 24.73
CA GLN A 131 39.50 20.83 23.62
C GLN A 131 40.94 20.51 23.21
N ASP A 132 41.12 19.58 22.29
CA ASP A 132 42.32 19.60 21.44
C ASP A 132 42.05 19.00 20.05
N SER A 133 42.64 19.63 19.03
CA SER A 133 42.84 19.16 17.64
C SER A 133 42.16 19.88 16.46
N ASP A 134 41.93 21.19 16.50
CA ASP A 134 41.53 21.96 15.30
C ASP A 134 42.72 22.36 14.40
N LYS A 135 43.44 21.36 13.85
CA LYS A 135 44.54 21.56 12.86
C LYS A 135 44.62 20.47 11.75
N SER A 136 43.53 19.81 11.35
CA SER A 136 43.58 18.69 10.40
C SER A 136 43.39 19.01 8.89
N GLY A 137 42.95 20.22 8.51
CA GLY A 137 42.49 20.50 7.13
C GLY A 137 43.45 21.22 6.15
N SER A 138 44.76 21.34 6.43
CA SER A 138 45.67 22.04 5.50
C SER A 138 46.22 21.12 4.41
N LEU A 139 46.34 21.60 3.17
CA LEU A 139 46.93 20.84 2.05
C LEU A 139 48.34 20.29 2.39
N GLU A 140 49.12 21.00 3.21
CA GLU A 140 50.43 20.56 3.69
C GLU A 140 50.35 19.28 4.52
N HIS A 141 49.31 19.16 5.37
CA HIS A 141 49.05 17.97 6.18
C HIS A 141 48.68 16.78 5.29
N VAL A 142 47.78 16.98 4.31
CA VAL A 142 47.40 15.93 3.35
C VAL A 142 48.61 15.46 2.53
N LEU A 143 49.45 16.40 2.07
CA LEU A 143 50.69 16.08 1.36
C LEU A 143 51.68 15.29 2.23
N GLN A 144 51.76 15.58 3.53
CA GLN A 144 52.59 14.80 4.47
C GLN A 144 52.08 13.36 4.62
N VAL A 145 50.76 13.16 4.73
CA VAL A 145 50.15 11.82 4.76
C VAL A 145 50.48 11.05 3.48
N VAL A 146 50.32 11.69 2.32
CA VAL A 146 50.61 11.09 1.02
C VAL A 146 52.10 10.74 0.84
N GLU A 147 53.03 11.63 1.21
CA GLU A 147 54.46 11.33 1.10
C GLU A 147 54.93 10.26 2.09
N LYS A 148 54.33 10.20 3.29
CA LYS A 148 54.58 9.12 4.25
C LYS A 148 54.20 7.77 3.67
N GLU A 149 53.04 7.67 3.01
CA GLU A 149 52.59 6.42 2.41
C GLU A 149 53.42 6.05 1.17
N ARG A 150 53.86 7.06 0.41
CA ARG A 150 54.81 6.86 -0.70
C ARG A 150 56.13 6.25 -0.23
N ALA A 151 56.66 6.70 0.90
CA ALA A 151 57.87 6.14 1.49
C ALA A 151 57.68 4.66 1.87
N ARG A 152 56.54 4.31 2.48
CA ARG A 152 56.17 2.92 2.83
C ARG A 152 56.08 2.01 1.61
N VAL A 153 55.48 2.48 0.52
CA VAL A 153 55.40 1.71 -0.74
C VAL A 153 56.80 1.51 -1.33
N GLN A 154 57.66 2.52 -1.30
CA GLN A 154 59.04 2.42 -1.79
C GLN A 154 59.89 1.42 -0.99
N GLU A 155 59.68 1.30 0.32
CA GLU A 155 60.34 0.29 1.16
C GLU A 155 59.97 -1.15 0.77
N ARG A 156 58.73 -1.38 0.31
CA ARG A 156 58.26 -2.68 -0.18
C ARG A 156 58.73 -2.98 -1.62
N GLY A 157 59.04 -1.95 -2.39
CA GLY A 157 59.54 -2.02 -3.76
C GLY A 157 58.79 -1.04 -4.69
N SER A 158 59.47 -0.47 -5.68
CA SER A 158 58.87 0.55 -6.56
C SER A 158 57.72 0.03 -7.45
N ASP A 159 57.55 -1.29 -7.56
CA ASP A 159 56.47 -1.94 -8.31
C ASP A 159 55.40 -2.55 -7.37
N SER A 160 55.47 -2.28 -6.07
CA SER A 160 54.49 -2.78 -5.09
C SER A 160 53.12 -2.11 -5.27
N ALA A 161 52.05 -2.85 -4.96
CA ALA A 161 50.70 -2.30 -4.93
C ALA A 161 50.56 -1.26 -3.81
N ALA A 162 49.82 -0.20 -4.08
CA ALA A 162 49.58 0.88 -3.12
C ALA A 162 48.12 0.91 -2.67
N TRP A 163 47.91 1.19 -1.38
CA TRP A 163 46.62 1.39 -0.73
C TRP A 163 46.67 2.73 0.00
N LEU A 164 45.72 3.63 -0.29
CA LEU A 164 45.72 4.98 0.27
C LEU A 164 44.48 5.23 1.10
N GLU A 165 44.70 5.55 2.38
CA GLU A 165 43.69 6.01 3.33
C GLU A 165 43.75 7.54 3.42
N LEU A 166 42.76 8.22 2.82
CA LEU A 166 42.65 9.68 2.80
C LEU A 166 41.26 10.13 3.28
N GLU A 167 40.69 9.43 4.25
CA GLU A 167 39.38 9.72 4.83
C GLU A 167 39.41 10.90 5.81
N GLU A 168 38.31 11.68 5.87
CA GLU A 168 38.10 12.81 6.79
C GLU A 168 39.21 13.88 6.83
N LEU A 169 40.04 13.96 5.79
CA LEU A 169 41.14 14.94 5.71
C LEU A 169 40.68 16.33 5.22
N GLY A 170 39.39 16.49 4.91
CA GLY A 170 38.82 17.73 4.41
C GLY A 170 39.28 18.09 2.98
N ILE A 171 39.64 17.09 2.17
CA ILE A 171 40.12 17.25 0.78
C ILE A 171 38.99 17.82 -0.09
N ASP A 172 39.27 18.93 -0.77
CA ASP A 172 38.41 19.50 -1.79
C ASP A 172 38.88 19.11 -3.22
N ASP A 173 38.11 19.51 -4.23
CA ASP A 173 38.37 19.13 -5.63
C ASP A 173 39.75 19.59 -6.13
N ASP A 174 40.22 20.77 -5.71
CA ASP A 174 41.50 21.33 -6.17
C ASP A 174 42.68 20.68 -5.44
N MET A 175 42.51 20.35 -4.15
CA MET A 175 43.47 19.56 -3.39
C MET A 175 43.65 18.17 -4.03
N LEU A 176 42.58 17.47 -4.39
CA LEU A 176 42.64 16.14 -5.03
C LEU A 176 43.49 16.16 -6.32
N VAL A 177 43.30 17.19 -7.16
CA VAL A 177 44.11 17.39 -8.38
C VAL A 177 45.59 17.63 -8.04
N ALA A 178 45.87 18.41 -6.99
CA ALA A 178 47.24 18.73 -6.58
C ALA A 178 48.01 17.52 -6.00
N LEU A 179 47.32 16.49 -5.50
CA LEU A 179 47.97 15.28 -4.97
C LEU A 179 48.67 14.45 -6.05
N ASP A 180 48.21 14.54 -7.31
CA ASP A 180 48.74 13.80 -8.47
C ASP A 180 48.98 12.30 -8.17
N LEU A 181 47.94 11.65 -7.61
CA LEU A 181 48.02 10.29 -7.07
C LEU A 181 48.52 9.28 -8.10
N SER A 182 48.12 9.42 -9.37
CA SER A 182 48.53 8.51 -10.44
C SER A 182 50.03 8.53 -10.75
N ALA A 183 50.68 9.70 -10.63
CA ALA A 183 52.12 9.82 -10.83
C ALA A 183 52.91 9.32 -9.62
N LYS A 184 52.38 9.54 -8.41
CA LYS A 184 53.02 9.11 -7.15
C LYS A 184 52.85 7.61 -6.88
N PHE A 185 51.72 7.03 -7.28
CA PHE A 185 51.33 5.64 -7.05
C PHE A 185 50.82 5.00 -8.34
N PRO A 186 51.72 4.62 -9.28
CA PRO A 186 51.33 4.00 -10.54
C PRO A 186 50.62 2.64 -10.38
N ASN A 187 50.78 1.99 -9.22
CA ASN A 187 50.16 0.72 -8.84
C ASN A 187 49.13 0.88 -7.71
N LEU A 188 48.39 2.00 -7.69
CA LEU A 188 47.29 2.21 -6.74
C LEU A 188 46.14 1.23 -6.99
N VAL A 189 45.87 0.37 -6.01
CA VAL A 189 44.81 -0.65 -6.08
C VAL A 189 43.60 -0.30 -5.22
N ALA A 190 43.75 0.53 -4.18
CA ALA A 190 42.65 0.94 -3.32
C ALA A 190 42.82 2.42 -2.91
N LEU A 191 41.73 3.17 -2.94
CA LEU A 191 41.69 4.59 -2.60
C LEU A 191 40.46 4.90 -1.74
N ASN A 192 40.69 5.28 -0.50
CA ASN A 192 39.65 5.75 0.40
C ASN A 192 39.67 7.27 0.50
N LEU A 193 38.57 7.92 0.10
CA LEU A 193 38.33 9.36 0.15
C LEU A 193 37.04 9.66 0.95
N TRP A 194 36.64 8.77 1.84
CA TRP A 194 35.44 8.89 2.66
C TRP A 194 35.41 10.19 3.49
N GLY A 195 34.25 10.82 3.63
CA GLY A 195 34.06 11.97 4.55
C GLY A 195 34.82 13.25 4.16
N ASN A 196 35.10 13.47 2.87
CA ASN A 196 35.80 14.66 2.38
C ASN A 196 34.85 15.72 1.80
N LYS A 197 35.41 16.79 1.21
CA LYS A 197 34.66 17.97 0.73
C LYS A 197 34.61 18.04 -0.81
N LEU A 198 34.61 16.90 -1.47
CA LEU A 198 34.55 16.81 -2.94
C LEU A 198 33.16 17.22 -3.44
N GLN A 199 33.09 18.05 -4.49
CA GLN A 199 31.82 18.58 -5.00
C GLN A 199 31.66 18.45 -6.52
N ASP A 200 32.76 18.44 -7.29
CA ASP A 200 32.73 18.45 -8.76
C ASP A 200 32.92 17.03 -9.34
N PRO A 201 31.85 16.40 -9.88
CA PRO A 201 31.94 15.03 -10.38
C PRO A 201 32.92 14.86 -11.55
N GLU A 202 33.07 15.87 -12.40
CA GLU A 202 33.94 15.78 -13.57
C GLU A 202 35.41 15.85 -13.16
N LYS A 203 35.77 16.76 -12.23
CA LYS A 203 37.13 16.84 -11.68
C LYS A 203 37.51 15.56 -10.95
N VAL A 204 36.64 15.06 -10.08
CA VAL A 204 36.86 13.83 -9.32
C VAL A 204 37.08 12.65 -10.27
N MET A 205 36.21 12.48 -11.27
CA MET A 205 36.34 11.40 -12.25
C MET A 205 37.58 11.54 -13.14
N GLN A 206 37.98 12.77 -13.49
CA GLN A 206 39.18 13.02 -14.27
C GLN A 206 40.44 12.54 -13.53
N GLU A 207 40.54 12.77 -12.22
CA GLU A 207 41.67 12.31 -11.42
C GLU A 207 41.63 10.80 -11.17
N ILE A 208 40.47 10.25 -10.79
CA ILE A 208 40.33 8.81 -10.51
C ILE A 208 40.62 7.96 -11.75
N ARG A 209 40.21 8.39 -12.95
CA ARG A 209 40.49 7.67 -14.21
C ARG A 209 41.98 7.52 -14.52
N LYS A 210 42.85 8.38 -13.96
CA LYS A 210 44.31 8.24 -14.13
C LYS A 210 44.85 7.03 -13.36
N CYS A 211 44.16 6.56 -12.33
CA CYS A 211 44.52 5.40 -11.52
C CYS A 211 44.02 4.10 -12.16
N ALA A 212 44.63 3.69 -13.28
CA ALA A 212 44.12 2.59 -14.12
C ALA A 212 44.10 1.19 -13.47
N LYS A 213 44.81 1.00 -12.34
CA LYS A 213 44.88 -0.27 -11.60
C LYS A 213 43.95 -0.35 -10.39
N LEU A 214 43.09 0.66 -10.20
CA LEU A 214 42.20 0.76 -9.05
C LEU A 214 41.18 -0.39 -9.03
N LYS A 215 41.15 -1.10 -7.91
CA LYS A 215 40.25 -2.21 -7.58
C LYS A 215 39.18 -1.80 -6.56
N ALA A 216 39.48 -0.90 -5.64
CA ALA A 216 38.54 -0.39 -4.65
C ALA A 216 38.55 1.15 -4.54
N LEU A 217 37.37 1.74 -4.37
CA LEU A 217 37.18 3.18 -4.21
C LEU A 217 36.10 3.47 -3.17
N TRP A 218 36.39 4.34 -2.20
CA TRP A 218 35.39 4.86 -1.25
C TRP A 218 35.27 6.39 -1.39
N LEU A 219 34.04 6.85 -1.63
CA LEU A 219 33.62 8.23 -1.78
C LEU A 219 32.44 8.59 -0.86
N ASN A 220 31.95 7.67 -0.02
CA ASN A 220 30.82 7.93 0.88
C ASN A 220 31.05 9.20 1.73
N GLU A 221 29.95 9.85 2.14
CA GLU A 221 29.98 11.11 2.92
C GLU A 221 30.71 12.29 2.22
N ASN A 222 30.73 12.31 0.90
CA ASN A 222 31.15 13.48 0.11
C ASN A 222 29.96 14.18 -0.57
N PRO A 223 29.94 15.52 -0.65
CA PRO A 223 28.88 16.27 -1.36
C PRO A 223 28.70 15.89 -2.85
N VAL A 224 29.73 15.34 -3.49
CA VAL A 224 29.73 14.93 -4.90
C VAL A 224 28.79 13.76 -5.22
N LEU A 225 28.37 12.98 -4.20
CA LEU A 225 27.60 11.76 -4.39
C LEU A 225 26.19 12.00 -4.95
N GLY A 226 25.77 11.13 -5.86
CA GLY A 226 24.46 11.14 -6.48
C GLY A 226 24.42 10.28 -7.75
N LYS A 227 23.21 10.02 -8.28
CA LYS A 227 22.99 9.09 -9.41
C LYS A 227 23.87 9.33 -10.65
N SER A 228 24.33 10.56 -10.86
CA SER A 228 25.20 10.92 -11.98
C SER A 228 26.64 10.43 -11.82
N ILE A 229 27.25 10.59 -10.63
CA ILE A 229 28.64 10.16 -10.40
C ILE A 229 28.74 8.64 -10.24
N ASP A 230 27.77 8.01 -9.57
CA ASP A 230 27.79 6.55 -9.36
C ASP A 230 27.81 5.81 -10.70
N LYS A 231 26.98 6.26 -11.64
CA LYS A 231 26.98 5.73 -13.00
C LYS A 231 28.32 5.99 -13.71
N ALA A 232 28.90 7.19 -13.56
CA ALA A 232 30.17 7.54 -14.18
C ALA A 232 31.34 6.70 -13.65
N VAL A 233 31.36 6.39 -12.34
CA VAL A 233 32.33 5.49 -11.70
C VAL A 233 32.18 4.07 -12.23
N LEU A 234 30.96 3.53 -12.19
CA LEU A 234 30.67 2.14 -12.59
C LEU A 234 30.90 1.89 -14.10
N ASP A 235 30.57 2.86 -14.96
CA ASP A 235 30.81 2.77 -16.41
C ASP A 235 32.27 3.10 -16.78
N GLY A 236 32.92 3.96 -16.00
CA GLY A 236 34.23 4.56 -16.33
C GLY A 236 35.46 3.81 -15.86
N LEU A 237 35.33 2.92 -14.88
CA LEU A 237 36.46 2.19 -14.26
C LEU A 237 36.29 0.68 -14.45
N SER A 238 36.78 0.16 -15.58
CA SER A 238 36.56 -1.24 -16.00
C SER A 238 37.18 -2.30 -15.09
N GLY A 239 38.12 -1.93 -14.20
CA GLY A 239 38.81 -2.83 -13.27
C GLY A 239 38.33 -2.74 -11.82
N LEU A 240 37.39 -1.84 -11.51
CA LEU A 240 36.92 -1.57 -10.15
C LEU A 240 36.01 -2.70 -9.67
N GLU A 241 36.42 -3.41 -8.62
CA GLU A 241 35.68 -4.54 -8.02
C GLU A 241 34.81 -4.11 -6.84
N ILE A 242 35.27 -3.11 -6.07
CA ILE A 242 34.57 -2.56 -4.91
C ILE A 242 34.37 -1.05 -5.08
N TYR A 243 33.14 -0.57 -4.91
CA TYR A 243 32.81 0.85 -4.87
C TYR A 243 31.93 1.13 -3.67
N ASN A 244 32.37 2.01 -2.77
CA ASN A 244 31.64 2.37 -1.55
C ASN A 244 31.25 1.14 -0.72
N SER A 245 32.18 0.19 -0.58
CA SER A 245 31.98 -1.12 0.06
C SER A 245 30.98 -2.06 -0.64
N HIS A 246 30.42 -1.69 -1.80
CA HIS A 246 29.57 -2.56 -2.60
C HIS A 246 30.35 -3.29 -3.69
N PHE A 247 29.92 -4.51 -4.02
CA PHE A 247 30.45 -5.26 -5.15
C PHE A 247 29.95 -4.66 -6.46
N THR A 248 30.86 -4.44 -7.40
CA THR A 248 30.48 -4.06 -8.77
C THR A 248 30.19 -5.31 -9.61
N SER A 249 29.69 -5.13 -10.84
CA SER A 249 29.57 -6.22 -11.82
C SER A 249 30.90 -6.88 -12.21
N LYS A 250 32.03 -6.33 -11.76
CA LYS A 250 33.40 -6.81 -12.03
C LYS A 250 34.04 -7.49 -10.82
N ALA A 251 33.36 -7.56 -9.68
CA ALA A 251 33.86 -8.22 -8.49
C ALA A 251 34.35 -9.65 -8.80
N GLY A 252 35.56 -9.96 -8.37
CA GLY A 252 36.27 -11.19 -8.67
C GLY A 252 37.12 -11.65 -7.49
N GLU A 253 38.31 -12.18 -7.78
CA GLU A 253 39.20 -12.76 -6.76
C GLU A 253 39.68 -11.72 -5.74
N TRP A 254 39.88 -10.47 -6.17
CA TRP A 254 40.39 -9.41 -5.32
C TRP A 254 39.33 -8.99 -4.28
N ALA A 255 38.08 -8.81 -4.71
CA ALA A 255 36.97 -8.52 -3.80
C ALA A 255 36.73 -9.64 -2.78
N LEU A 256 36.81 -10.92 -3.20
CA LEU A 256 36.72 -12.05 -2.27
C LEU A 256 37.90 -12.09 -1.29
N GLY A 257 39.12 -11.80 -1.76
CA GLY A 257 40.30 -11.72 -0.89
C GLY A 257 40.20 -10.59 0.14
N PHE A 258 39.57 -9.47 -0.22
CA PHE A 258 39.26 -8.39 0.72
C PHE A 258 38.24 -8.82 1.79
N CYS A 259 37.15 -9.48 1.39
CA CYS A 259 36.13 -10.02 2.31
C CYS A 259 36.60 -11.21 3.18
N ALA A 260 37.77 -11.79 2.87
CA ALA A 260 38.37 -12.89 3.62
C ALA A 260 39.60 -12.44 4.43
N ASP A 261 39.81 -11.14 4.59
CA ASP A 261 40.96 -10.53 5.28
C ASP A 261 42.35 -10.96 4.73
N ILE A 262 42.41 -11.40 3.47
CA ILE A 262 43.67 -11.72 2.77
C ILE A 262 44.30 -10.47 2.18
N VAL A 263 43.46 -9.53 1.72
CA VAL A 263 43.84 -8.27 1.08
C VAL A 263 43.35 -7.11 1.93
N GLY A 264 44.23 -6.20 2.30
CA GLY A 264 43.88 -5.00 3.08
C GLY A 264 45.01 -3.98 3.08
N ALA A 265 44.84 -2.88 3.83
CA ALA A 265 45.84 -1.81 3.90
C ALA A 265 47.24 -2.32 4.34
N ASP A 266 47.29 -3.29 5.27
CA ASP A 266 48.54 -3.88 5.73
C ASP A 266 49.19 -4.81 4.70
N ASN A 267 48.39 -5.45 3.83
CA ASN A 267 48.81 -6.39 2.81
C ASN A 267 48.19 -6.07 1.42
N PRO A 268 48.57 -4.94 0.80
CA PRO A 268 48.02 -4.53 -0.48
C PRO A 268 48.63 -5.38 -1.60
N CYS A 269 47.79 -5.95 -2.45
CA CYS A 269 48.21 -6.73 -3.61
C CYS A 269 47.41 -6.35 -4.86
N SER A 270 47.98 -6.58 -6.04
CA SER A 270 47.31 -6.32 -7.33
C SER A 270 46.47 -7.50 -7.84
N SER A 271 46.74 -8.70 -7.32
CA SER A 271 46.08 -9.95 -7.69
C SER A 271 46.22 -10.95 -6.56
N VAL A 272 45.18 -11.75 -6.32
CA VAL A 272 45.19 -12.83 -5.34
C VAL A 272 45.66 -14.11 -6.06
N GLU A 273 46.66 -14.82 -5.53
CA GLU A 273 47.07 -16.09 -6.13
C GLU A 273 45.98 -17.15 -5.94
N SER A 274 45.72 -17.97 -6.96
CA SER A 274 44.66 -19.00 -6.91
C SER A 274 44.83 -20.01 -5.76
N THR A 275 46.07 -20.21 -5.30
CA THR A 275 46.39 -21.07 -4.14
C THR A 275 45.95 -20.48 -2.80
N LEU A 276 45.84 -19.14 -2.69
CA LEU A 276 45.39 -18.45 -1.47
C LEU A 276 43.86 -18.50 -1.30
N LEU A 277 43.12 -18.49 -2.42
CA LEU A 277 41.67 -18.71 -2.40
C LEU A 277 41.32 -20.10 -1.86
N GLY A 278 42.14 -21.10 -2.22
CA GLY A 278 41.99 -22.47 -1.79
C GLY A 278 42.05 -22.69 -0.27
N SER A 279 42.71 -21.78 0.46
CA SER A 279 42.88 -21.84 1.92
C SER A 279 41.88 -21.00 2.71
N ILE A 280 40.92 -20.33 2.04
CA ILE A 280 39.93 -19.51 2.73
C ILE A 280 38.95 -20.39 3.49
N GLU A 281 38.87 -20.20 4.81
CA GLU A 281 37.93 -20.88 5.70
C GLU A 281 36.69 -20.01 6.01
N ILE A 282 36.86 -18.69 6.10
CA ILE A 282 35.83 -17.74 6.49
C ILE A 282 35.70 -16.66 5.42
N ILE A 283 34.48 -16.37 4.97
CA ILE A 283 34.19 -15.23 4.09
C ILE A 283 33.01 -14.46 4.64
N ASP A 284 33.18 -13.15 4.80
CA ASP A 284 32.10 -12.24 5.10
C ASP A 284 31.71 -11.38 3.88
N LEU A 285 30.59 -11.73 3.26
CA LEU A 285 30.00 -10.99 2.15
C LEU A 285 28.83 -10.10 2.60
N SER A 286 28.62 -9.89 3.90
CA SER A 286 27.48 -9.11 4.39
C SER A 286 27.48 -7.66 3.88
N ASP A 287 26.28 -7.16 3.58
CA ASP A 287 26.02 -5.77 3.18
C ASP A 287 26.90 -5.27 2.01
N ARG A 288 27.18 -6.16 1.05
CA ARG A 288 27.98 -5.85 -0.15
C ARG A 288 27.12 -5.51 -1.38
N CYS A 289 25.81 -5.39 -1.23
CA CYS A 289 24.85 -5.13 -2.31
C CYS A 289 24.98 -6.13 -3.49
N ILE A 290 25.21 -7.40 -3.16
CA ILE A 290 25.43 -8.45 -4.16
C ILE A 290 24.08 -8.91 -4.72
N HIS A 291 23.85 -8.62 -6.01
CA HIS A 291 22.69 -9.13 -6.76
C HIS A 291 22.93 -10.52 -7.35
N LYS A 292 24.20 -10.86 -7.61
CA LYS A 292 24.64 -12.16 -8.12
C LYS A 292 26.04 -12.43 -7.58
N LEU A 293 26.26 -13.62 -7.00
CA LEU A 293 27.61 -14.01 -6.54
C LEU A 293 28.60 -14.04 -7.73
N PRO A 294 29.84 -13.55 -7.54
CA PRO A 294 30.89 -13.63 -8.57
C PRO A 294 31.12 -15.07 -9.04
N GLU A 295 31.45 -15.26 -10.33
CA GLU A 295 31.71 -16.62 -10.86
C GLU A 295 32.89 -17.32 -10.15
N VAL A 296 33.82 -16.55 -9.61
CA VAL A 296 34.95 -17.05 -8.82
C VAL A 296 34.51 -17.65 -7.48
N PHE A 297 33.33 -17.28 -6.96
CA PHE A 297 32.73 -17.87 -5.77
C PHE A 297 32.15 -19.24 -6.13
N SER A 298 32.96 -20.28 -5.98
CA SER A 298 32.58 -21.65 -6.35
C SER A 298 33.25 -22.69 -5.45
N PRO A 299 32.66 -23.89 -5.27
CA PRO A 299 33.25 -24.97 -4.49
C PRO A 299 34.63 -25.41 -4.97
N SER A 300 34.94 -25.25 -6.27
CA SER A 300 36.26 -25.57 -6.82
C SER A 300 37.35 -24.58 -6.41
N ASN A 301 37.00 -23.31 -6.21
CA ASN A 301 37.96 -22.26 -5.84
C ASN A 301 38.07 -22.08 -4.32
N LEU A 302 37.02 -22.42 -3.56
CA LEU A 302 36.95 -22.28 -2.12
C LEU A 302 36.63 -23.64 -1.44
N PRO A 303 37.48 -24.67 -1.60
CA PRO A 303 37.22 -26.02 -1.07
C PRO A 303 37.25 -26.11 0.46
N SER A 304 37.90 -25.15 1.13
CA SER A 304 38.06 -25.08 2.60
C SER A 304 37.03 -24.21 3.31
N LEU A 305 36.08 -23.61 2.58
CA LEU A 305 35.10 -22.68 3.15
C LEU A 305 34.22 -23.40 4.20
N SER A 306 34.33 -22.95 5.45
CA SER A 306 33.60 -23.49 6.61
C SER A 306 32.60 -22.51 7.20
N LYS A 307 32.83 -21.20 7.06
CA LYS A 307 31.92 -20.13 7.48
C LYS A 307 31.63 -19.13 6.37
N LEU A 308 30.36 -18.85 6.14
CA LEU A 308 29.90 -17.90 5.14
C LEU A 308 28.86 -16.95 5.73
N ASN A 309 29.07 -15.64 5.57
CA ASN A 309 28.06 -14.63 5.84
C ASN A 309 27.62 -13.95 4.54
N ILE A 310 26.32 -13.94 4.25
CA ILE A 310 25.72 -13.30 3.06
C ILE A 310 24.57 -12.36 3.42
N ARG A 311 24.40 -12.00 4.69
CA ARG A 311 23.32 -11.10 5.16
C ARG A 311 23.31 -9.74 4.46
N GLY A 312 22.14 -9.12 4.34
CA GLY A 312 21.99 -7.79 3.76
C GLY A 312 22.16 -7.72 2.24
N ASN A 313 22.35 -8.84 1.55
CA ASN A 313 22.48 -8.87 0.08
C ASN A 313 21.14 -9.19 -0.62
N PRO A 314 20.78 -8.47 -1.70
CA PRO A 314 19.56 -8.75 -2.46
C PRO A 314 19.51 -10.15 -3.09
N LEU A 315 20.62 -10.58 -3.72
CA LEU A 315 20.77 -11.86 -4.42
C LEU A 315 19.59 -12.25 -5.35
N ASP A 316 18.98 -11.25 -5.98
CA ASP A 316 17.72 -11.38 -6.76
C ASP A 316 17.92 -11.85 -8.21
N GLN A 317 19.15 -12.07 -8.67
CA GLN A 317 19.46 -12.58 -10.02
C GLN A 317 19.74 -14.08 -10.08
N ILE A 318 19.59 -14.79 -8.96
CA ILE A 318 19.74 -16.25 -8.85
C ILE A 318 18.59 -16.78 -8.00
N SER A 319 18.06 -17.95 -8.35
CA SER A 319 16.97 -18.54 -7.55
C SER A 319 17.50 -19.06 -6.21
N GLY A 320 16.65 -19.04 -5.18
CA GLY A 320 17.01 -19.61 -3.87
C GLY A 320 17.40 -21.09 -3.96
N ASP A 321 16.73 -21.87 -4.81
CA ASP A 321 17.08 -23.27 -5.06
C ASP A 321 18.48 -23.42 -5.70
N ASP A 322 18.84 -22.54 -6.63
CA ASP A 322 20.18 -22.54 -7.24
C ASP A 322 21.26 -22.10 -6.24
N LEU A 323 20.96 -21.15 -5.35
CA LEU A 323 21.85 -20.76 -4.26
C LEU A 323 22.04 -21.89 -3.26
N LEU A 324 20.97 -22.55 -2.81
CA LEU A 324 21.02 -23.71 -1.91
C LEU A 324 21.84 -24.83 -2.55
N LYS A 325 21.68 -25.07 -3.85
CA LYS A 325 22.48 -26.05 -4.60
C LYS A 325 23.96 -25.66 -4.69
N LEU A 326 24.26 -24.38 -4.92
CA LEU A 326 25.64 -23.86 -4.90
C LEU A 326 26.26 -24.06 -3.52
N PHE A 327 25.52 -23.72 -2.46
CA PHE A 327 25.99 -23.81 -1.08
C PHE A 327 26.16 -25.26 -0.62
N GLY A 328 25.28 -26.16 -1.04
CA GLY A 328 25.42 -27.60 -0.82
C GLY A 328 26.65 -28.23 -1.51
N GLY A 329 27.28 -27.51 -2.45
CA GLY A 329 28.55 -27.89 -3.04
C GLY A 329 29.76 -27.68 -2.13
N PHE A 330 29.69 -26.80 -1.12
CA PHE A 330 30.77 -26.58 -0.16
C PHE A 330 30.71 -27.64 0.94
N THR A 331 31.49 -28.71 0.79
CA THR A 331 31.44 -29.86 1.70
C THR A 331 31.92 -29.59 3.13
N GLN A 332 32.63 -28.48 3.36
CA GLN A 332 33.13 -28.07 4.67
C GLN A 332 32.29 -26.98 5.34
N LEU A 333 31.26 -26.45 4.67
CA LEU A 333 30.42 -25.37 5.19
C LEU A 333 29.63 -25.86 6.42
N GLN A 334 29.92 -25.28 7.58
CA GLN A 334 29.34 -25.60 8.88
C GLN A 334 28.56 -24.42 9.46
N GLU A 335 28.98 -23.19 9.18
CA GLU A 335 28.34 -21.98 9.66
C GLU A 335 27.83 -21.13 8.50
N LEU A 336 26.54 -20.77 8.53
CA LEU A 336 25.92 -19.89 7.55
C LEU A 336 25.21 -18.73 8.25
N GLU A 337 25.51 -17.52 7.84
CA GLU A 337 24.76 -16.32 8.20
C GLU A 337 24.02 -15.78 6.97
N VAL A 338 22.69 -15.68 7.08
CA VAL A 338 21.80 -15.31 5.99
C VAL A 338 20.54 -14.64 6.51
N ASP A 339 19.95 -13.78 5.68
CA ASP A 339 18.65 -13.18 5.92
C ASP A 339 17.54 -14.24 5.86
N ILE A 340 16.72 -14.33 6.92
CA ILE A 340 15.55 -15.22 6.97
C ILE A 340 14.34 -14.38 7.40
N PRO A 341 13.37 -14.16 6.50
CA PRO A 341 13.33 -14.56 5.11
C PRO A 341 14.32 -13.78 4.26
N GLY A 342 14.77 -14.39 3.18
CA GLY A 342 15.74 -13.79 2.31
C GLY A 342 16.02 -14.64 1.07
N PRO A 343 17.21 -14.48 0.46
CA PRO A 343 17.53 -15.12 -0.81
C PRO A 343 17.44 -16.65 -0.81
N LEU A 344 17.59 -17.29 0.35
CA LEU A 344 17.49 -18.75 0.51
C LEU A 344 16.08 -19.25 0.90
N GLY A 345 15.11 -18.35 1.03
CA GLY A 345 13.73 -18.66 1.38
C GLY A 345 13.31 -18.13 2.75
N ASN A 346 12.12 -18.56 3.20
CA ASN A 346 11.42 -17.97 4.34
C ASN A 346 11.49 -18.83 5.62
N SER A 347 12.22 -19.95 5.58
CA SER A 347 12.21 -20.95 6.64
C SER A 347 13.62 -21.44 6.95
N ALA A 348 14.09 -21.19 8.16
CA ALA A 348 15.33 -21.74 8.70
C ALA A 348 15.35 -23.27 8.60
N ILE A 349 14.24 -23.93 8.90
CA ILE A 349 14.10 -25.39 8.75
C ILE A 349 14.32 -25.82 7.31
N SER A 350 13.73 -25.12 6.33
CA SER A 350 13.88 -25.47 4.91
C SER A 350 15.32 -25.30 4.43
N ILE A 351 16.04 -24.31 4.96
CA ILE A 351 17.45 -24.09 4.68
C ILE A 351 18.27 -25.24 5.26
N LEU A 352 18.04 -25.62 6.52
CA LEU A 352 18.74 -26.73 7.19
C LEU A 352 18.46 -28.09 6.54
N GLU A 353 17.24 -28.34 6.06
CA GLU A 353 16.89 -29.54 5.30
C GLU A 353 17.66 -29.61 3.97
N SER A 354 17.92 -28.46 3.34
CA SER A 354 18.66 -28.35 2.08
C SER A 354 20.19 -28.37 2.29
N LEU A 355 20.66 -27.93 3.46
CA LEU A 355 22.07 -27.83 3.86
C LEU A 355 22.32 -28.59 5.17
N PRO A 356 22.27 -29.94 5.16
CA PRO A 356 22.28 -30.76 6.38
C PRO A 356 23.62 -30.78 7.12
N ASN A 357 24.70 -30.24 6.52
CA ASN A 357 26.03 -30.18 7.14
C ASN A 357 26.21 -28.95 8.06
N LEU A 358 25.25 -28.02 8.07
CA LEU A 358 25.32 -26.82 8.92
C LEU A 358 25.15 -27.20 10.40
N SER A 359 26.12 -26.82 11.23
CA SER A 359 26.02 -26.87 12.69
C SER A 359 25.40 -25.60 13.27
N LEU A 360 25.67 -24.45 12.65
CA LEU A 360 25.12 -23.16 13.06
C LEU A 360 24.48 -22.45 11.87
N LEU A 361 23.25 -21.96 12.08
CA LEU A 361 22.56 -21.06 11.17
C LEU A 361 22.29 -19.77 11.93
N ASN A 362 22.82 -18.65 11.44
CA ASN A 362 22.67 -17.35 12.08
C ASN A 362 23.15 -17.32 13.56
N GLY A 363 24.17 -18.12 13.88
CA GLY A 363 24.70 -18.26 15.24
C GLY A 363 23.87 -19.15 16.18
N VAL A 364 22.77 -19.73 15.70
CA VAL A 364 21.91 -20.64 16.46
C VAL A 364 22.19 -22.10 16.04
N ASP A 365 22.23 -22.99 17.03
CA ASP A 365 22.44 -24.43 16.79
C ASP A 365 21.32 -25.05 15.95
N SER A 366 21.70 -25.72 14.86
CA SER A 366 20.77 -26.33 13.92
C SER A 366 19.82 -27.34 14.58
N SER A 367 20.29 -28.10 15.58
CA SER A 367 19.45 -29.06 16.29
C SER A 367 18.39 -28.36 17.14
N SER A 368 18.74 -27.24 17.77
CA SER A 368 17.79 -26.41 18.53
C SER A 368 16.70 -25.83 17.64
N ILE A 369 17.04 -25.36 16.44
CA ILE A 369 16.06 -24.86 15.46
C ILE A 369 15.08 -25.97 15.07
N ILE A 370 15.60 -27.16 14.72
CA ILE A 370 14.77 -28.30 14.30
C ILE A 370 13.87 -28.79 15.45
N GLU A 371 14.40 -28.90 16.67
CA GLU A 371 13.63 -29.32 17.86
C GLU A 371 12.54 -28.31 18.23
N SER A 372 12.83 -27.01 18.13
CA SER A 372 11.86 -25.95 18.43
C SER A 372 10.74 -25.86 17.38
N GLY A 373 10.96 -26.40 16.18
CA GLY A 373 10.01 -26.32 15.07
C GLY A 373 9.77 -24.90 14.55
N LYS A 374 10.66 -23.95 14.88
CA LYS A 374 10.52 -22.54 14.47
C LYS A 374 10.97 -22.34 13.04
N HIS A 375 10.14 -21.64 12.27
CA HIS A 375 10.45 -21.30 10.89
C HIS A 375 11.46 -20.14 10.78
N ILE A 376 11.62 -19.30 11.80
CA ILE A 376 12.55 -18.17 11.80
C ILE A 376 13.31 -18.15 13.14
N ALA A 377 14.60 -17.77 13.09
CA ALA A 377 15.45 -17.60 14.27
C ALA A 377 15.51 -16.12 14.69
N ASP A 378 14.52 -15.69 15.49
CA ASP A 378 14.36 -14.27 15.89
C ASP A 378 15.57 -13.71 16.66
N SER A 379 16.25 -14.56 17.44
CA SER A 379 17.41 -14.21 18.27
C SER A 379 18.62 -13.72 17.48
N ALA A 380 18.60 -13.87 16.16
CA ALA A 380 19.68 -13.43 15.28
C ALA A 380 19.39 -12.10 14.56
N LEU A 381 18.22 -11.48 14.82
CA LEU A 381 17.88 -10.17 14.27
C LEU A 381 18.52 -9.05 15.10
N GLU A 382 19.05 -8.04 14.41
CA GLU A 382 19.64 -6.86 15.06
C GLU A 382 18.51 -6.03 15.73
N PRO A 383 18.62 -5.68 17.03
CA PRO A 383 17.61 -4.88 17.70
C PRO A 383 17.55 -3.47 17.12
N ARG A 384 16.35 -2.90 17.02
CA ARG A 384 16.16 -1.48 16.73
C ARG A 384 16.48 -0.67 17.98
N LEU A 385 17.29 0.36 17.79
CA LEU A 385 17.59 1.33 18.82
C LEU A 385 16.68 2.56 18.66
N PRO A 386 16.35 3.28 19.74
CA PRO A 386 15.63 4.55 19.65
C PRO A 386 16.41 5.55 18.77
N GLU A 387 15.77 6.16 17.78
CA GLU A 387 16.36 7.16 16.90
C GLU A 387 15.77 8.54 17.21
N TRP A 388 16.60 9.57 17.35
CA TRP A 388 16.18 10.96 17.57
C TRP A 388 17.23 11.93 17.02
N SER A 389 16.85 13.20 16.86
CA SER A 389 17.82 14.29 16.61
C SER A 389 18.02 15.14 17.88
N PRO A 390 19.25 15.66 18.12
CA PRO A 390 19.53 16.52 19.27
C PRO A 390 18.67 17.80 19.34
N GLU A 391 18.08 18.23 18.22
CA GLU A 391 17.21 19.40 18.15
C GLU A 391 15.74 19.09 18.47
N GLU A 392 15.33 17.82 18.47
CA GLU A 392 13.96 17.40 18.69
C GLU A 392 13.54 17.58 20.17
N PRO A 393 12.35 18.13 20.48
CA PRO A 393 11.87 18.28 21.85
C PRO A 393 11.78 16.94 22.57
N LEU A 394 12.08 16.93 23.87
CA LEU A 394 12.15 15.70 24.68
C LEU A 394 10.86 14.86 24.61
N ALA A 395 9.69 15.49 24.61
CA ALA A 395 8.40 14.81 24.49
C ALA A 395 8.24 14.09 23.13
N GLU A 396 8.74 14.68 22.04
CA GLU A 396 8.71 14.06 20.71
C GLU A 396 9.67 12.88 20.62
N ARG A 397 10.87 12.98 21.25
CA ARG A 397 11.81 11.84 21.36
C ARG A 397 11.16 10.65 22.08
N VAL A 398 10.46 10.91 23.19
CA VAL A 398 9.71 9.87 23.93
C VAL A 398 8.62 9.25 23.07
N ILE A 399 7.85 10.05 22.31
CA ILE A 399 6.84 9.54 21.38
C ILE A 399 7.45 8.66 20.28
N GLY A 400 8.64 8.99 19.77
CA GLY A 400 9.35 8.17 18.79
C GLY A 400 9.84 6.84 19.38
N ALA A 401 10.34 6.86 20.62
CA ALA A 401 10.91 5.68 21.26
C ALA A 401 9.87 4.73 21.89
N MET A 402 8.70 5.24 22.30
CA MET A 402 7.76 4.48 23.14
C MET A 402 7.34 3.14 22.54
N TRP A 403 7.22 3.02 21.22
CA TRP A 403 6.75 1.79 20.55
C TRP A 403 7.61 0.56 20.81
N LEU A 404 8.87 0.74 21.20
CA LEU A 404 9.76 -0.33 21.66
C LEU A 404 9.35 -0.90 23.03
N TYR A 405 8.73 -0.08 23.88
CA TYR A 405 8.48 -0.36 25.29
C TYR A 405 7.01 -0.61 25.63
N LEU A 406 6.09 -0.11 24.79
CA LEU A 406 4.68 -0.15 25.09
C LEU A 406 4.13 -1.57 25.22
N MET A 407 3.12 -1.70 26.07
CA MET A 407 2.16 -2.80 26.13
C MET A 407 0.75 -2.22 26.11
N THR A 408 -0.27 -3.06 25.92
CA THR A 408 -1.66 -2.60 25.84
C THR A 408 -2.62 -3.57 26.52
N TYR A 409 -3.74 -3.04 27.01
CA TYR A 409 -4.92 -3.81 27.40
C TYR A 409 -6.20 -3.01 27.06
N ARG A 410 -7.34 -3.70 27.02
CA ARG A 410 -8.66 -3.08 26.90
C ARG A 410 -9.48 -3.43 28.14
N LEU A 411 -10.10 -2.42 28.73
CA LEU A 411 -11.11 -2.60 29.78
C LEU A 411 -12.46 -2.78 29.07
N ALA A 412 -13.13 -3.90 29.30
CA ALA A 412 -14.46 -4.15 28.77
C ALA A 412 -15.49 -3.82 29.85
N ASP A 413 -16.30 -2.78 29.61
CA ASP A 413 -17.48 -2.46 30.39
C ASP A 413 -18.71 -3.00 29.63
N GLU A 414 -19.61 -3.74 30.32
CA GLU A 414 -20.83 -4.30 29.73
C GLU A 414 -21.73 -3.21 29.11
N GLU A 415 -21.65 -1.96 29.59
CA GLU A 415 -22.41 -0.82 29.07
C GLU A 415 -21.67 -0.03 27.97
N LYS A 416 -20.35 -0.18 27.84
CA LYS A 416 -19.49 0.56 26.89
C LYS A 416 -18.52 -0.37 26.14
N ILE A 417 -19.04 -1.02 25.12
CA ILE A 417 -18.27 -1.90 24.23
C ILE A 417 -17.22 -1.13 23.39
N ASP A 418 -17.40 0.19 23.22
CA ASP A 418 -16.59 1.07 22.36
C ASP A 418 -15.39 1.76 23.09
N GLU A 419 -14.82 1.15 24.14
CA GLU A 419 -13.64 1.73 24.79
C GLU A 419 -12.36 1.58 23.95
N THR A 420 -11.66 2.69 23.76
CA THR A 420 -10.31 2.72 23.18
C THR A 420 -9.36 1.81 23.99
N PRO A 421 -8.22 1.36 23.43
CA PRO A 421 -7.18 0.65 24.18
C PRO A 421 -6.44 1.56 25.19
N VAL A 422 -5.95 1.01 26.31
CA VAL A 422 -4.99 1.67 27.21
C VAL A 422 -3.61 1.18 26.82
N TRP A 423 -2.72 2.12 26.54
CA TRP A 423 -1.30 1.86 26.33
C TRP A 423 -0.55 2.17 27.61
N TYR A 424 0.49 1.39 27.92
CA TYR A 424 1.30 1.63 29.09
C TYR A 424 2.76 1.24 28.90
N VAL A 425 3.63 1.92 29.64
CA VAL A 425 5.05 1.62 29.81
C VAL A 425 5.24 1.04 31.20
N MET A 426 5.93 -0.08 31.30
CA MET A 426 6.30 -0.67 32.58
C MET A 426 7.38 0.16 33.28
N ASP A 427 7.56 -0.05 34.58
CA ASP A 427 8.73 0.47 35.30
C ASP A 427 10.07 0.03 34.70
N GLU A 428 11.15 0.49 35.32
CA GLU A 428 12.52 0.28 34.85
C GLU A 428 12.90 -1.20 34.77
N LEU A 429 12.35 -2.04 35.65
CA LEU A 429 12.59 -3.48 35.69
C LEU A 429 11.87 -4.16 34.54
N GLY A 430 10.56 -3.90 34.39
CA GLY A 430 9.75 -4.51 33.34
C GLY A 430 10.19 -4.10 31.94
N SER A 431 10.51 -2.81 31.76
CA SER A 431 10.96 -2.25 30.49
C SER A 431 12.36 -2.71 30.07
N ALA A 432 13.16 -3.28 30.98
CA ALA A 432 14.47 -3.86 30.69
C ALA A 432 14.40 -5.32 30.18
N MET A 433 13.23 -5.96 30.19
CA MET A 433 13.06 -7.32 29.67
C MET A 433 13.08 -7.33 28.13
N ARG A 434 14.15 -7.88 27.56
CA ARG A 434 14.33 -8.00 26.11
C ARG A 434 13.65 -9.25 25.55
N HIS A 435 13.57 -9.29 24.22
CA HIS A 435 12.99 -10.41 23.51
C HIS A 435 13.95 -11.60 23.45
N SER A 436 13.43 -12.79 23.68
CA SER A 436 14.06 -14.05 23.28
C SER A 436 13.00 -14.98 22.72
N ASP A 437 13.38 -15.77 21.74
CA ASP A 437 12.55 -16.82 21.19
C ASP A 437 12.52 -18.03 22.15
N ASN A 438 13.56 -18.25 22.96
CA ASN A 438 13.58 -19.19 24.08
C ASN A 438 13.46 -18.45 25.41
N ALA A 439 12.38 -17.68 25.56
CA ALA A 439 12.14 -16.87 26.74
C ALA A 439 12.08 -17.70 28.04
N ASN A 440 12.87 -17.28 29.03
CA ASN A 440 12.91 -17.88 30.36
C ASN A 440 11.92 -17.24 31.35
N PHE A 441 11.22 -16.17 30.95
CA PHE A 441 10.11 -15.57 31.70
C PHE A 441 8.85 -15.43 30.85
N ARG A 442 7.70 -15.39 31.54
CA ARG A 442 6.42 -14.97 30.99
C ARG A 442 5.93 -13.72 31.71
N ILE A 443 5.23 -12.88 30.96
CA ILE A 443 4.70 -11.61 31.42
C ILE A 443 3.23 -11.44 31.00
N ALA A 444 2.41 -10.83 31.85
CA ALA A 444 1.02 -10.53 31.51
C ALA A 444 0.51 -9.28 32.25
N PRO A 445 -0.29 -8.41 31.61
CA PRO A 445 -1.06 -7.41 32.33
C PRO A 445 -2.06 -8.10 33.26
N PHE A 446 -2.25 -7.54 34.45
CA PHE A 446 -3.18 -8.06 35.43
C PHE A 446 -3.89 -6.94 36.17
N LEU A 447 -5.20 -7.05 36.25
CA LEU A 447 -6.05 -6.06 36.87
C LEU A 447 -6.53 -6.56 38.24
N PHE A 448 -5.99 -6.00 39.31
CA PHE A 448 -6.35 -6.37 40.68
C PHE A 448 -7.52 -5.52 41.18
N MET A 449 -8.60 -6.16 41.59
CA MET A 449 -9.84 -5.53 42.08
C MET A 449 -9.99 -5.74 43.60
N PRO A 450 -9.39 -4.90 44.46
CA PRO A 450 -9.38 -5.08 45.91
C PRO A 450 -10.78 -5.10 46.55
N GLU A 451 -11.77 -4.43 45.94
CA GLU A 451 -13.17 -4.48 46.38
C GLU A 451 -14.06 -5.37 45.49
N GLY A 452 -13.46 -6.18 44.62
CA GLY A 452 -14.16 -7.06 43.70
C GLY A 452 -14.93 -6.34 42.58
N LYS A 453 -14.59 -5.07 42.32
CA LYS A 453 -15.23 -4.22 41.32
C LYS A 453 -14.19 -3.47 40.48
N LEU A 454 -14.58 -3.17 39.23
CA LEU A 454 -13.74 -2.50 38.24
C LEU A 454 -13.37 -1.06 38.63
N ASP A 455 -14.21 -0.35 39.37
CA ASP A 455 -13.96 1.03 39.83
C ASP A 455 -12.81 1.13 40.85
N THR A 456 -12.51 0.03 41.54
CA THR A 456 -11.38 -0.08 42.48
C THR A 456 -10.14 -0.71 41.87
N ALA A 457 -10.18 -1.02 40.57
CA ALA A 457 -9.15 -1.79 39.91
C ALA A 457 -7.80 -1.05 39.86
N ILE A 458 -6.74 -1.78 40.17
CA ILE A 458 -5.34 -1.34 40.05
C ILE A 458 -4.67 -2.21 39.00
N SER A 459 -3.99 -1.57 38.05
CA SER A 459 -3.31 -2.26 36.94
C SER A 459 -1.88 -2.56 37.32
N TYR A 460 -1.47 -3.81 37.15
CA TYR A 460 -0.10 -4.29 37.33
C TYR A 460 0.32 -5.04 36.09
N THR A 461 1.63 -5.27 35.97
CA THR A 461 2.16 -6.34 35.15
C THR A 461 2.76 -7.42 36.04
N ILE A 462 2.50 -8.68 35.72
CA ILE A 462 2.98 -9.84 36.47
C ILE A 462 4.04 -10.55 35.63
N LEU A 463 5.17 -10.89 36.26
CA LEU A 463 6.25 -11.66 35.65
C LEU A 463 6.56 -12.93 36.46
N TRP A 464 6.88 -14.04 35.79
CA TRP A 464 7.30 -15.29 36.45
C TRP A 464 8.21 -16.15 35.57
N PRO A 465 9.15 -16.92 36.16
CA PRO A 465 10.08 -17.77 35.40
C PRO A 465 9.36 -18.99 34.81
N THR A 466 9.61 -19.28 33.54
CA THR A 466 9.11 -20.45 32.81
C THR A 466 10.15 -21.57 32.69
N HIS A 467 11.41 -21.26 32.98
CA HIS A 467 12.56 -22.15 33.01
C HIS A 467 13.36 -21.87 34.28
N ASP A 468 14.32 -22.74 34.59
CA ASP A 468 15.32 -22.44 35.62
C ASP A 468 16.25 -21.34 35.10
N VAL A 469 16.52 -20.31 35.92
CA VAL A 469 17.34 -19.15 35.56
C VAL A 469 18.49 -19.02 36.55
N HIS A 470 19.71 -18.91 36.03
CA HIS A 470 20.92 -18.86 36.84
C HIS A 470 21.42 -17.43 37.07
N THR A 471 22.16 -17.20 38.16
CA THR A 471 22.72 -15.88 38.48
C THR A 471 23.60 -15.37 37.33
N GLY A 472 23.38 -14.12 36.93
CA GLY A 472 24.03 -13.47 35.79
C GLY A 472 23.36 -13.75 34.44
N GLU A 473 22.36 -14.63 34.38
CA GLU A 473 21.61 -14.91 33.15
C GLU A 473 20.61 -13.79 32.85
N GLU A 474 20.43 -13.48 31.56
CA GLU A 474 19.46 -12.49 31.10
C GLU A 474 18.03 -13.01 31.24
N CYS A 475 17.16 -12.19 31.81
CA CYS A 475 15.74 -12.44 31.98
C CYS A 475 14.99 -11.91 30.74
N THR A 476 14.47 -12.82 29.93
CA THR A 476 13.91 -12.51 28.61
C THR A 476 12.46 -12.96 28.47
N ARG A 477 11.72 -12.30 27.57
CA ARG A 477 10.32 -12.61 27.25
C ARG A 477 10.10 -12.81 25.76
N ASP A 478 9.03 -13.49 25.36
CA ASP A 478 8.60 -13.47 23.96
C ASP A 478 7.65 -12.28 23.74
N PHE A 479 8.07 -11.27 22.96
CA PHE A 479 7.23 -10.10 22.64
C PHE A 479 5.97 -10.49 21.85
N LEU A 480 6.03 -11.62 21.13
CA LEU A 480 4.97 -12.11 20.26
C LEU A 480 4.48 -13.49 20.73
N PHE A 481 4.44 -13.71 22.04
CA PHE A 481 4.00 -14.98 22.63
C PHE A 481 2.67 -15.47 22.04
N GLY A 482 2.66 -16.68 21.48
CA GLY A 482 1.46 -17.28 20.86
C GLY A 482 1.11 -16.76 19.45
N ILE A 483 1.99 -15.95 18.84
CA ILE A 483 1.88 -15.48 17.46
C ILE A 483 2.93 -16.21 16.62
N GLY A 484 2.46 -17.07 15.71
CA GLY A 484 3.27 -17.76 14.70
C GLY A 484 3.23 -17.07 13.34
N GLU A 485 3.87 -17.69 12.34
CA GLU A 485 3.91 -17.14 10.98
C GLU A 485 2.56 -17.13 10.26
N ASP A 486 1.60 -17.97 10.67
CA ASP A 486 0.20 -17.88 10.24
C ASP A 486 -0.43 -16.51 10.54
N LYS A 487 0.15 -15.78 11.51
CA LYS A 487 -0.24 -14.42 11.91
C LYS A 487 0.84 -13.37 11.60
N GLN A 488 1.76 -13.69 10.68
CA GLN A 488 2.82 -12.81 10.19
C GLN A 488 3.80 -12.36 11.29
N ARG A 489 4.29 -13.30 12.12
CA ARG A 489 5.18 -13.03 13.27
C ARG A 489 6.39 -12.18 12.86
N LEU A 490 7.09 -12.53 11.80
CA LEU A 490 8.24 -11.80 11.29
C LEU A 490 7.92 -10.33 10.98
N ALA A 491 6.85 -10.11 10.22
CA ALA A 491 6.44 -8.77 9.83
C ALA A 491 6.10 -7.92 11.07
N ARG A 492 5.66 -8.57 12.17
CA ARG A 492 5.45 -7.92 13.47
C ARG A 492 6.74 -7.65 14.24
N LEU A 493 7.77 -8.48 14.10
CA LEU A 493 9.08 -8.27 14.77
C LEU A 493 9.77 -6.98 14.32
N ILE A 494 9.44 -6.45 13.13
CA ILE A 494 9.94 -5.16 12.62
C ILE A 494 9.74 -3.99 13.59
N ALA A 495 8.72 -4.08 14.45
CA ALA A 495 8.49 -3.06 15.46
C ALA A 495 9.67 -2.90 16.44
N TRP A 496 10.44 -3.97 16.66
CA TRP A 496 11.57 -4.02 17.60
C TRP A 496 12.91 -4.40 16.98
N PHE A 497 12.91 -4.99 15.79
CA PHE A 497 14.10 -5.54 15.14
C PHE A 497 14.26 -5.01 13.72
N ARG A 498 15.51 -4.92 13.28
CA ARG A 498 15.83 -4.71 11.87
C ARG A 498 15.62 -6.04 11.15
N THR A 499 14.95 -5.96 10.02
CA THR A 499 14.66 -7.12 9.18
C THR A 499 15.07 -6.83 7.74
N PRO A 500 15.26 -7.86 6.90
CA PRO A 500 15.67 -7.69 5.51
C PRO A 500 14.63 -6.89 4.70
N GLU A 501 14.89 -5.61 4.41
CA GLU A 501 13.92 -4.73 3.72
C GLU A 501 13.55 -5.25 2.31
N ASN A 502 14.53 -5.83 1.59
CA ASN A 502 14.36 -6.33 0.23
C ASN A 502 13.32 -7.44 0.11
N TYR A 503 13.20 -8.29 1.14
CA TYR A 503 12.17 -9.33 1.19
C TYR A 503 10.77 -8.72 1.11
N PHE A 504 10.49 -7.74 1.98
CA PHE A 504 9.19 -7.09 2.02
C PHE A 504 8.90 -6.28 0.75
N ILE A 505 9.91 -5.64 0.17
CA ILE A 505 9.79 -4.97 -1.13
C ILE A 505 9.36 -5.97 -2.22
N GLN A 506 9.90 -7.18 -2.22
CA GLN A 506 9.52 -8.22 -3.18
C GLN A 506 8.09 -8.72 -2.94
N GLU A 507 7.69 -8.96 -1.68
CA GLU A 507 6.30 -9.30 -1.32
C GLU A 507 5.31 -8.23 -1.81
N TYR A 508 5.67 -6.95 -1.70
CA TYR A 508 4.88 -5.85 -2.24
C TYR A 508 4.77 -5.89 -3.77
N ARG A 509 5.88 -6.14 -4.49
CA ARG A 509 5.85 -6.27 -5.97
C ARG A 509 4.93 -7.41 -6.42
N MET A 510 5.04 -8.57 -5.77
CA MET A 510 4.18 -9.73 -6.05
C MET A 510 2.71 -9.40 -5.80
N TYR A 511 2.42 -8.70 -4.70
CA TYR A 511 1.07 -8.23 -4.41
C TYR A 511 0.54 -7.27 -5.47
N GLN A 512 1.35 -6.33 -5.95
CA GLN A 512 0.94 -5.42 -7.04
C GLN A 512 0.65 -6.15 -8.35
N GLU A 513 1.49 -7.13 -8.73
CA GLU A 513 1.26 -7.96 -9.92
C GLU A 513 -0.06 -8.74 -9.81
N GLN A 514 -0.35 -9.31 -8.64
CA GLN A 514 -1.60 -10.02 -8.37
C GLN A 514 -2.83 -9.10 -8.47
N LEU A 515 -2.73 -7.85 -8.00
CA LEU A 515 -3.80 -6.87 -8.14
C LEU A 515 -4.07 -6.54 -9.62
N GLN A 516 -3.03 -6.43 -10.45
CA GLN A 516 -3.17 -6.13 -11.87
C GLN A 516 -3.74 -7.31 -12.67
N SER A 517 -3.40 -8.55 -12.31
CA SER A 517 -3.85 -9.74 -13.04
C SER A 517 -5.33 -10.08 -12.85
N ASN A 518 -5.94 -9.64 -11.74
CA ASN A 518 -7.26 -10.11 -11.29
C ASN A 518 -8.44 -9.18 -11.64
N SER A 519 -8.25 -8.11 -12.42
CA SER A 519 -9.33 -7.13 -12.69
C SER A 519 -10.45 -7.69 -13.58
N ILE A 520 -11.64 -7.83 -13.01
CA ILE A 520 -12.83 -8.44 -13.63
C ILE A 520 -13.59 -7.42 -14.50
N CYS A 521 -13.53 -6.12 -14.17
CA CYS A 521 -14.39 -5.09 -14.81
C CYS A 521 -13.89 -4.57 -16.16
N SER A 522 -12.89 -5.20 -16.78
CA SER A 522 -12.37 -4.82 -18.10
C SER A 522 -13.31 -5.16 -19.28
N SER A 523 -14.36 -5.99 -19.06
CA SER A 523 -15.34 -6.32 -20.10
C SER A 523 -16.65 -6.88 -19.53
N THR A 524 -17.57 -6.04 -19.06
CA THR A 524 -18.92 -6.51 -18.71
C THR A 524 -19.91 -6.22 -19.84
N LYS A 525 -20.51 -7.27 -20.40
CA LYS A 525 -21.61 -7.18 -21.36
C LYS A 525 -22.81 -6.50 -20.69
N ILE A 526 -23.37 -5.51 -21.36
CA ILE A 526 -24.66 -4.90 -21.01
C ILE A 526 -25.73 -5.96 -21.30
N GLU A 527 -26.26 -6.62 -20.27
CA GLU A 527 -27.53 -7.34 -20.38
C GLU A 527 -28.68 -6.32 -20.39
N GLU A 528 -29.70 -6.56 -21.24
CA GLU A 528 -30.87 -5.69 -21.38
C GLU A 528 -31.57 -5.47 -20.02
N THR A 529 -31.92 -4.22 -19.74
CA THR A 529 -32.50 -3.72 -18.47
C THR A 529 -33.95 -4.17 -18.23
N PRO A 530 -34.24 -4.99 -17.22
CA PRO A 530 -35.51 -4.92 -16.51
C PRO A 530 -35.45 -3.76 -15.48
N SER A 531 -36.28 -2.73 -15.68
CA SER A 531 -36.44 -1.64 -14.69
C SER A 531 -37.22 -2.16 -13.48
N THR A 532 -36.73 -1.98 -12.25
CA THR A 532 -37.61 -2.20 -11.10
C THR A 532 -38.76 -1.17 -11.14
N LYS A 533 -39.91 -1.50 -10.55
CA LYS A 533 -41.10 -0.63 -10.55
C LYS A 533 -41.57 -0.33 -9.13
N SER A 534 -42.56 0.56 -9.05
CA SER A 534 -43.33 0.80 -7.83
C SER A 534 -43.87 -0.52 -7.28
N ILE A 535 -43.72 -0.72 -5.97
CA ILE A 535 -44.24 -1.91 -5.27
C ILE A 535 -45.62 -1.66 -4.67
N ARG A 536 -46.16 -0.45 -4.88
CA ARG A 536 -47.48 -0.11 -4.38
C ARG A 536 -48.52 -1.04 -5.03
N PRO A 537 -49.35 -1.72 -4.24
CA PRO A 537 -50.33 -2.65 -4.80
C PRO A 537 -51.35 -1.94 -5.68
N SER A 538 -51.89 -2.65 -6.69
CA SER A 538 -52.83 -2.11 -7.66
C SER A 538 -54.17 -1.68 -7.07
N ASP A 539 -54.51 -2.16 -5.87
CA ASP A 539 -55.69 -1.74 -5.11
C ASP A 539 -55.51 -0.36 -4.43
N GLY A 540 -54.32 0.23 -4.52
CA GLY A 540 -53.97 1.53 -3.97
C GLY A 540 -53.69 1.52 -2.47
N ARG A 541 -53.68 0.35 -1.79
CA ARG A 541 -53.43 0.27 -0.35
C ARG A 541 -52.07 0.87 0.00
N ALA A 542 -52.00 1.46 1.19
CA ALA A 542 -50.73 1.94 1.74
C ALA A 542 -49.83 0.76 2.11
N LEU A 543 -48.52 0.96 1.96
CA LEU A 543 -47.48 0.01 2.35
C LEU A 543 -47.24 0.13 3.86
N ARG A 544 -47.26 -0.99 4.57
CA ARG A 544 -46.99 -1.03 6.00
C ARG A 544 -45.48 -1.04 6.24
N VAL A 545 -44.99 -0.14 7.09
CA VAL A 545 -43.57 0.02 7.38
C VAL A 545 -43.32 -0.24 8.86
N TYR A 546 -42.42 -1.17 9.16
CA TYR A 546 -41.89 -1.35 10.51
C TYR A 546 -40.49 -0.72 10.58
N THR A 547 -40.21 0.05 11.62
CA THR A 547 -38.90 0.69 11.82
C THR A 547 -38.54 0.83 13.30
N ASP A 548 -37.25 0.74 13.59
CA ASP A 548 -36.64 1.09 14.88
C ASP A 548 -35.93 2.45 14.84
N ILE A 549 -36.01 3.17 13.70
CA ILE A 549 -35.28 4.41 13.46
C ILE A 549 -36.18 5.61 13.78
N PRO A 550 -35.89 6.41 14.83
CA PRO A 550 -36.76 7.51 15.26
C PRO A 550 -37.05 8.54 14.17
N HIS A 551 -36.06 8.84 13.33
CA HIS A 551 -36.25 9.80 12.24
C HIS A 551 -37.19 9.29 11.14
N VAL A 552 -37.28 7.97 10.91
CA VAL A 552 -38.25 7.40 9.97
C VAL A 552 -39.66 7.50 10.56
N GLU A 553 -39.79 7.17 11.84
CA GLU A 553 -41.06 7.30 12.57
C GLU A 553 -41.59 8.75 12.58
N GLU A 554 -40.70 9.74 12.76
CA GLU A 554 -41.06 11.15 12.81
C GLU A 554 -41.32 11.77 11.42
N PHE A 555 -40.51 11.43 10.41
CA PHE A 555 -40.49 12.15 9.13
C PHE A 555 -41.06 11.39 7.92
N LEU A 556 -41.44 10.12 8.04
CA LEU A 556 -42.18 9.40 7.00
C LEU A 556 -43.69 9.72 7.10
N THR A 557 -44.08 10.86 6.53
CA THR A 557 -45.44 11.41 6.67
C THR A 557 -46.33 11.22 5.45
N ARG A 558 -45.86 10.47 4.44
CA ARG A 558 -46.58 10.25 3.19
C ARG A 558 -47.77 9.30 3.36
N PRO A 559 -48.94 9.58 2.73
CA PRO A 559 -50.13 8.74 2.86
C PRO A 559 -50.00 7.35 2.23
N GLU A 560 -49.00 7.14 1.35
CA GLU A 560 -48.69 5.85 0.75
C GLU A 560 -48.03 4.87 1.73
N PHE A 561 -47.59 5.34 2.90
CA PHE A 561 -46.95 4.54 3.93
C PHE A 561 -47.69 4.66 5.25
N VAL A 562 -47.81 3.55 5.97
CA VAL A 562 -48.42 3.50 7.31
C VAL A 562 -47.47 2.74 8.23
N LEU A 563 -47.11 3.34 9.36
CA LEU A 563 -46.25 2.71 10.35
C LEU A 563 -47.01 1.59 11.09
N THR A 564 -46.34 0.47 11.34
CA THR A 564 -46.84 -0.66 12.14
C THR A 564 -45.87 -0.99 13.26
N THR A 565 -46.42 -1.44 14.39
CA THR A 565 -45.63 -1.92 15.54
C THR A 565 -45.36 -3.43 15.47
N ASP A 566 -46.09 -4.19 14.66
CA ASP A 566 -45.83 -5.61 14.44
C ASP A 566 -45.02 -5.81 13.14
N PRO A 567 -43.76 -6.27 13.22
CA PRO A 567 -42.92 -6.52 12.05
C PRO A 567 -43.48 -7.60 11.12
N LYS A 568 -44.33 -8.52 11.60
CA LYS A 568 -44.95 -9.56 10.74
C LYS A 568 -45.99 -9.01 9.78
N GLU A 569 -46.60 -7.88 10.14
CA GLU A 569 -47.62 -7.22 9.33
C GLU A 569 -47.04 -6.23 8.30
N ALA A 570 -45.74 -5.96 8.35
CA ALA A 570 -45.10 -4.97 7.51
C ALA A 570 -44.87 -5.48 6.08
N ASP A 571 -45.03 -4.60 5.09
CA ASP A 571 -44.55 -4.84 3.72
C ASP A 571 -43.05 -4.49 3.61
N ILE A 572 -42.59 -3.54 4.42
CA ILE A 572 -41.21 -3.04 4.45
C ILE A 572 -40.68 -3.08 5.89
N ILE A 573 -39.54 -3.75 6.08
CA ILE A 573 -38.74 -3.76 7.30
C ILE A 573 -37.58 -2.79 7.10
N TRP A 574 -37.63 -1.65 7.79
CA TRP A 574 -36.62 -0.59 7.70
C TRP A 574 -35.95 -0.39 9.05
N VAL A 575 -34.86 -1.09 9.31
CA VAL A 575 -34.27 -1.16 10.67
C VAL A 575 -32.79 -0.79 10.69
N SER A 576 -32.28 -0.35 11.84
CA SER A 576 -30.87 -0.04 12.07
C SER A 576 -30.03 -1.29 12.34
N MET A 577 -30.64 -2.33 12.89
CA MET A 577 -30.01 -3.60 13.22
C MET A 577 -29.97 -4.58 12.04
N GLN A 578 -28.94 -5.43 11.99
CA GLN A 578 -28.78 -6.42 10.93
C GLN A 578 -29.91 -7.46 10.96
N VAL A 579 -30.50 -7.77 9.81
CA VAL A 579 -31.58 -8.76 9.66
C VAL A 579 -31.04 -10.03 9.02
N ASP A 580 -30.43 -10.89 9.82
CA ASP A 580 -29.96 -12.21 9.41
C ASP A 580 -31.05 -13.29 9.48
N SER A 581 -30.70 -14.54 9.13
CA SER A 581 -31.63 -15.67 9.17
C SER A 581 -32.16 -15.99 10.57
N GLU A 582 -31.37 -15.73 11.61
CA GLU A 582 -31.74 -16.01 13.00
C GLU A 582 -32.74 -14.98 13.50
N VAL A 583 -32.48 -13.69 13.23
CA VAL A 583 -33.39 -12.57 13.51
C VAL A 583 -34.70 -12.76 12.76
N LYS A 584 -34.65 -13.08 11.46
CA LYS A 584 -35.85 -13.38 10.67
C LYS A 584 -36.70 -14.47 11.32
N LYS A 585 -36.07 -15.57 11.75
CA LYS A 585 -36.77 -16.70 12.39
C LYS A 585 -37.34 -16.34 13.76
N ALA A 586 -36.59 -15.60 14.57
CA ALA A 586 -37.00 -15.20 15.92
C ALA A 586 -38.20 -14.23 15.88
N VAL A 587 -38.18 -13.28 14.95
CA VAL A 587 -39.22 -12.26 14.78
C VAL A 587 -40.40 -12.79 13.95
N GLY A 588 -40.18 -13.82 13.13
CA GLY A 588 -41.19 -14.40 12.23
C GLY A 588 -41.34 -13.62 10.93
N LEU A 589 -40.25 -13.04 10.43
CA LEU A 589 -40.20 -12.37 9.13
C LEU A 589 -40.20 -13.39 7.99
N THR A 590 -40.70 -12.99 6.82
CA THR A 590 -40.76 -13.82 5.61
C THR A 590 -39.86 -13.26 4.51
N ASP A 591 -39.48 -14.09 3.55
CA ASP A 591 -38.66 -13.66 2.40
C ASP A 591 -39.45 -12.86 1.35
N GLN A 592 -40.74 -12.57 1.59
CA GLN A 592 -41.57 -11.73 0.73
C GLN A 592 -41.72 -10.30 1.26
N GLN A 593 -41.08 -9.95 2.37
CA GLN A 593 -41.04 -8.59 2.91
C GLN A 593 -39.80 -7.86 2.41
N TYR A 594 -39.95 -6.58 2.07
CA TYR A 594 -38.82 -5.77 1.64
C TYR A 594 -37.93 -5.41 2.83
N THR A 595 -36.62 -5.45 2.67
CA THR A 595 -35.64 -5.08 3.71
C THR A 595 -34.74 -3.94 3.23
N ASN A 596 -34.32 -3.08 4.15
CA ASN A 596 -33.38 -1.99 3.86
C ASN A 596 -31.90 -2.42 3.75
N GLN A 597 -31.65 -3.71 3.59
CA GLN A 597 -30.34 -4.38 3.59
C GLN A 597 -30.24 -5.34 2.41
N PHE A 598 -29.04 -5.46 1.84
CA PHE A 598 -28.72 -6.49 0.86
C PHE A 598 -27.98 -7.66 1.54
N PRO A 599 -28.18 -8.91 1.09
CA PRO A 599 -27.32 -10.01 1.53
C PRO A 599 -25.86 -9.71 1.14
N PHE A 600 -24.90 -10.15 1.94
CA PHE A 600 -23.46 -9.90 1.70
C PHE A 600 -23.05 -8.41 1.62
N GLU A 601 -23.88 -7.46 2.08
CA GLU A 601 -23.57 -6.01 2.01
C GLU A 601 -22.31 -5.59 2.78
N ALA A 602 -21.80 -6.46 3.66
CA ALA A 602 -20.53 -6.28 4.35
C ALA A 602 -19.37 -6.03 3.37
N CYS A 603 -19.49 -6.49 2.11
CA CYS A 603 -18.53 -6.22 1.03
C CYS A 603 -18.40 -4.73 0.67
N LEU A 604 -19.41 -3.91 0.98
CA LEU A 604 -19.40 -2.45 0.80
C LEU A 604 -19.08 -1.72 2.10
N VAL A 605 -19.63 -2.18 3.22
CA VAL A 605 -19.68 -1.37 4.45
C VAL A 605 -18.60 -1.69 5.49
N MET A 606 -17.94 -2.85 5.37
CA MET A 606 -16.74 -3.14 6.16
C MET A 606 -15.49 -2.70 5.40
N LYS A 607 -14.63 -1.90 6.03
CA LYS A 607 -13.53 -1.20 5.34
C LYS A 607 -12.56 -2.14 4.62
N HIS A 608 -12.23 -3.28 5.22
CA HIS A 608 -11.34 -4.28 4.63
C HIS A 608 -11.98 -4.97 3.42
N HIS A 609 -13.26 -5.37 3.51
CA HIS A 609 -13.95 -5.98 2.38
C HIS A 609 -14.27 -4.97 1.27
N LEU A 610 -14.51 -3.70 1.59
CA LEU A 610 -14.65 -2.63 0.58
C LEU A 610 -13.38 -2.54 -0.27
N ALA A 611 -12.23 -2.43 0.39
CA ALA A 611 -10.93 -2.40 -0.30
C ALA A 611 -10.70 -3.69 -1.10
N GLU A 612 -10.94 -4.87 -0.52
CA GLU A 612 -10.81 -6.16 -1.19
C GLU A 612 -11.71 -6.28 -2.42
N THR A 613 -12.97 -5.85 -2.31
CA THR A 613 -13.97 -5.88 -3.39
C THR A 613 -13.55 -4.96 -4.53
N ILE A 614 -13.11 -3.74 -4.22
CA ILE A 614 -12.60 -2.80 -5.23
C ILE A 614 -11.33 -3.35 -5.88
N HIS A 615 -10.41 -3.92 -5.09
CA HIS A 615 -9.17 -4.49 -5.60
C HIS A 615 -9.42 -5.68 -6.53
N LYS A 616 -10.35 -6.57 -6.20
CA LYS A 616 -10.77 -7.67 -7.08
C LYS A 616 -11.42 -7.16 -8.37
N ALA A 617 -12.17 -6.07 -8.32
CA ALA A 617 -12.82 -5.52 -9.51
C ALA A 617 -11.86 -4.72 -10.42
N TRP A 618 -11.03 -3.86 -9.84
CA TRP A 618 -10.27 -2.81 -10.54
C TRP A 618 -8.75 -2.85 -10.32
N GLY A 619 -8.23 -3.79 -9.54
CA GLY A 619 -6.81 -3.84 -9.17
C GLY A 619 -6.44 -2.77 -8.15
N SER A 620 -5.80 -1.68 -8.58
CA SER A 620 -5.43 -0.57 -7.70
C SER A 620 -5.83 0.77 -8.33
N PRO A 621 -7.14 1.11 -8.30
CA PRO A 621 -7.62 2.32 -8.94
C PRO A 621 -7.19 3.58 -8.19
N GLU A 622 -6.87 4.66 -8.91
CA GLU A 622 -6.39 5.92 -8.31
C GLU A 622 -7.39 6.57 -7.31
N TRP A 623 -8.68 6.30 -7.48
CA TRP A 623 -9.76 6.84 -6.65
C TRP A 623 -9.94 6.08 -5.31
N LEU A 624 -9.19 5.01 -5.07
CA LEU A 624 -9.02 4.38 -3.76
C LEU A 624 -7.56 4.52 -3.33
N GLN A 625 -7.30 5.05 -2.13
CA GLN A 625 -5.94 5.09 -1.60
C GLN A 625 -5.41 3.67 -1.36
N PRO A 626 -4.11 3.38 -1.59
CA PRO A 626 -3.52 2.09 -1.24
C PRO A 626 -3.96 1.63 0.14
N THR A 627 -4.58 0.45 0.22
CA THR A 627 -5.24 -0.05 1.44
C THR A 627 -4.87 -1.50 1.68
N TYR A 628 -4.40 -1.80 2.88
CA TYR A 628 -3.91 -3.11 3.30
C TYR A 628 -4.71 -3.59 4.50
N ASN A 629 -5.22 -4.82 4.44
CA ASN A 629 -5.79 -5.49 5.61
C ASN A 629 -4.64 -6.07 6.42
N LEU A 630 -4.41 -5.59 7.63
CA LEU A 630 -3.19 -5.93 8.35
C LEU A 630 -3.13 -7.39 8.81
N GLU A 631 -4.28 -8.05 8.97
CA GLU A 631 -4.32 -9.48 9.29
C GLU A 631 -3.79 -10.36 8.15
N THR A 632 -3.77 -9.87 6.90
CA THR A 632 -3.38 -10.66 5.73
C THR A 632 -2.33 -10.03 4.82
N HIS A 633 -2.11 -8.71 4.91
CA HIS A 633 -1.28 -7.93 3.98
C HIS A 633 -0.27 -7.04 4.73
N LEU A 634 0.23 -7.47 5.90
CA LEU A 634 1.25 -6.71 6.62
C LEU A 634 2.57 -6.68 5.85
N SER A 635 3.02 -7.83 5.30
CA SER A 635 4.28 -7.87 4.53
C SER A 635 4.26 -6.97 3.27
N PRO A 636 3.21 -6.99 2.41
CA PRO A 636 3.11 -6.05 1.29
C PRO A 636 3.03 -4.57 1.71
N LEU A 637 2.41 -4.26 2.86
CA LEU A 637 2.40 -2.89 3.39
C LEU A 637 3.80 -2.42 3.76
N ILE A 638 4.56 -3.26 4.48
CA ILE A 638 5.93 -2.97 4.89
C ILE A 638 6.81 -2.77 3.65
N GLY A 639 6.61 -3.56 2.60
CA GLY A 639 7.27 -3.37 1.32
C GLY A 639 6.96 -2.01 0.67
N ASP A 640 5.68 -1.61 0.62
CA ASP A 640 5.31 -0.27 0.10
C ASP A 640 5.91 0.84 0.96
N TYR A 641 5.93 0.67 2.28
CA TYR A 641 6.56 1.61 3.20
C TYR A 641 8.05 1.80 2.89
N PHE A 642 8.82 0.72 2.69
CA PHE A 642 10.25 0.80 2.35
C PHE A 642 10.47 1.37 0.96
N VAL A 643 9.67 1.00 -0.04
CA VAL A 643 9.73 1.60 -1.38
C VAL A 643 9.51 3.11 -1.32
N ARG A 644 8.50 3.56 -0.58
CA ARG A 644 8.22 5.00 -0.39
C ARG A 644 9.36 5.71 0.33
N LYS A 645 9.89 5.13 1.41
CA LYS A 645 11.02 5.68 2.16
C LYS A 645 12.26 5.83 1.26
N ARG A 646 12.62 4.77 0.53
CA ARG A 646 13.73 4.76 -0.44
C ARG A 646 13.57 5.82 -1.53
N ASP A 647 12.35 5.98 -2.05
CA ASP A 647 12.07 6.86 -3.18
C ASP A 647 11.73 8.30 -2.74
N GLY A 648 11.82 8.61 -1.43
CA GLY A 648 11.55 9.95 -0.89
C GLY A 648 10.09 10.40 -1.05
N MET A 649 9.14 9.45 -1.05
CA MET A 649 7.71 9.73 -1.22
C MET A 649 7.00 10.01 0.11
N ASP A 650 5.89 10.75 0.03
CA ASP A 650 4.89 10.89 1.08
C ASP A 650 4.57 9.52 1.72
N ASN A 651 4.74 9.38 3.05
CA ASN A 651 4.72 8.09 3.77
C ASN A 651 3.90 8.11 5.09
N LEU A 652 2.93 9.03 5.22
CA LEU A 652 1.93 8.98 6.29
C LEU A 652 0.82 7.99 5.96
N TRP A 653 0.37 7.29 6.99
CA TRP A 653 -0.65 6.25 6.94
C TRP A 653 -1.76 6.51 7.95
N ILE A 654 -2.96 6.02 7.65
CA ILE A 654 -4.11 6.07 8.55
C ILE A 654 -4.60 4.65 8.84
N MET A 655 -4.58 4.33 10.13
CA MET A 655 -4.99 3.04 10.70
C MET A 655 -6.45 3.13 11.10
N LYS A 656 -7.29 2.22 10.60
CA LYS A 656 -8.74 2.22 10.86
C LYS A 656 -9.22 0.82 11.26
N PRO A 657 -10.00 0.65 12.33
CA PRO A 657 -10.63 -0.64 12.66
C PRO A 657 -11.60 -1.08 11.56
N TRP A 658 -11.79 -2.39 11.38
CA TRP A 658 -12.64 -2.94 10.31
C TRP A 658 -14.08 -2.42 10.30
N ASN A 659 -14.72 -2.38 11.47
CA ASN A 659 -16.16 -2.14 11.62
C ASN A 659 -16.52 -1.05 12.65
N MET A 660 -15.54 -0.40 13.28
CA MET A 660 -15.83 0.75 14.15
C MET A 660 -16.16 2.01 13.33
N ALA A 661 -17.08 2.81 13.88
CA ALA A 661 -17.51 4.08 13.32
C ALA A 661 -17.01 5.26 14.18
N ARG A 662 -17.35 6.50 13.77
CA ARG A 662 -17.07 7.73 14.54
C ARG A 662 -15.58 7.99 14.81
N THR A 663 -14.70 7.42 13.98
CA THR A 663 -13.24 7.61 14.09
C THR A 663 -12.65 7.02 15.39
N ILE A 664 -13.38 6.17 16.09
CA ILE A 664 -12.87 5.49 17.30
C ILE A 664 -11.68 4.62 16.89
N ASP A 665 -10.61 4.68 17.70
CA ASP A 665 -9.38 3.88 17.51
C ASP A 665 -8.73 4.07 16.11
N THR A 666 -8.84 5.29 15.55
CA THR A 666 -8.22 5.68 14.28
C THR A 666 -6.99 6.54 14.53
N THR A 667 -5.85 6.19 13.94
CA THR A 667 -4.56 6.88 14.16
C THR A 667 -3.91 7.24 12.83
N VAL A 668 -3.32 8.43 12.75
CA VAL A 668 -2.46 8.84 11.63
C VAL A 668 -1.01 8.82 12.11
N THR A 669 -0.13 8.14 11.38
CA THR A 669 1.28 8.04 11.73
C THR A 669 2.15 7.73 10.51
N GLY A 670 3.41 8.17 10.54
CA GLY A 670 4.46 7.74 9.61
C GLY A 670 5.44 6.76 10.24
N ASP A 671 5.23 6.37 11.51
CA ASP A 671 6.08 5.45 12.24
C ASP A 671 5.66 3.99 11.98
N LEU A 672 6.59 3.19 11.42
CA LEU A 672 6.32 1.80 11.08
C LEU A 672 6.07 0.91 12.30
N SER A 673 6.80 1.14 13.40
CA SER A 673 6.59 0.42 14.65
C SER A 673 5.20 0.72 15.20
N ALA A 674 4.75 1.98 15.16
CA ALA A 674 3.40 2.37 15.52
C ALA A 674 2.34 1.63 14.69
N ILE A 675 2.51 1.59 13.35
CA ILE A 675 1.60 0.90 12.44
C ILE A 675 1.46 -0.59 12.82
N ILE A 676 2.58 -1.27 13.07
CA ILE A 676 2.61 -2.68 13.43
C ILE A 676 1.99 -2.90 14.82
N ARG A 677 2.44 -2.16 15.84
CA ARG A 677 2.00 -2.33 17.24
C ARG A 677 0.52 -2.04 17.39
N LEU A 678 -0.04 -1.07 16.65
CA LEU A 678 -1.47 -0.75 16.69
C LEU A 678 -2.37 -1.95 16.37
N MET A 679 -1.90 -2.96 15.64
CA MET A 679 -2.67 -4.20 15.41
C MET A 679 -3.00 -4.97 16.69
N GLU A 680 -2.24 -4.79 17.76
CA GLU A 680 -2.48 -5.45 19.06
C GLU A 680 -3.81 -5.02 19.71
N THR A 681 -4.39 -3.90 19.27
CA THR A 681 -5.66 -3.38 19.79
C THR A 681 -6.87 -3.89 18.99
N GLY A 682 -6.65 -4.84 18.08
CA GLY A 682 -7.66 -5.52 17.28
C GLY A 682 -7.51 -5.27 15.78
N PRO A 683 -8.29 -5.98 14.94
CA PRO A 683 -8.10 -5.99 13.49
C PRO A 683 -8.28 -4.61 12.83
N LYS A 684 -7.35 -4.24 11.95
CA LYS A 684 -7.36 -2.94 11.25
C LYS A 684 -7.00 -3.06 9.77
N ILE A 685 -7.41 -2.04 9.03
CA ILE A 685 -6.78 -1.68 7.77
C ILE A 685 -5.74 -0.57 8.01
N CYS A 686 -4.69 -0.59 7.20
CA CYS A 686 -3.79 0.54 7.01
C CYS A 686 -4.01 1.09 5.61
N GLN A 687 -4.34 2.38 5.51
CA GLN A 687 -4.59 3.04 4.25
C GLN A 687 -3.65 4.24 4.10
N LYS A 688 -3.15 4.49 2.89
CA LYS A 688 -2.31 5.65 2.64
C LYS A 688 -3.07 6.93 2.99
N TYR A 689 -2.47 7.76 3.85
CA TYR A 689 -3.08 9.02 4.24
C TYR A 689 -2.98 10.06 3.11
N ILE A 690 -4.07 10.82 2.92
CA ILE A 690 -4.13 11.92 1.94
C ILE A 690 -3.45 13.14 2.59
N GLU A 691 -2.15 13.29 2.32
CA GLU A 691 -1.30 14.37 2.84
C GLU A 691 -1.54 15.71 2.15
N ARG A 692 -2.07 15.67 0.92
CA ARG A 692 -2.38 16.86 0.13
C ARG A 692 -3.86 16.83 -0.26
N PRO A 693 -4.79 16.99 0.68
CA PRO A 693 -6.21 17.10 0.37
C PRO A 693 -6.52 18.47 -0.25
N ALA A 694 -7.63 18.58 -0.98
CA ALA A 694 -8.22 19.88 -1.21
C ALA A 694 -8.64 20.47 0.14
N LEU A 695 -8.37 21.76 0.34
CA LEU A 695 -8.74 22.48 1.54
C LEU A 695 -9.90 23.42 1.25
N PHE A 696 -10.67 23.76 2.27
CA PHE A 696 -11.68 24.82 2.20
C PHE A 696 -11.45 25.78 3.36
N GLN A 697 -11.12 27.03 3.05
CA GLN A 697 -10.68 28.03 4.01
C GLN A 697 -9.50 27.54 4.88
N GLY A 698 -8.59 26.79 4.24
CA GLY A 698 -7.43 26.14 4.85
C GLY A 698 -7.73 24.93 5.76
N ARG A 699 -8.99 24.49 5.84
CA ARG A 699 -9.39 23.31 6.63
C ARG A 699 -9.62 22.09 5.76
N LYS A 700 -9.38 20.91 6.34
CA LYS A 700 -9.73 19.63 5.74
C LYS A 700 -11.25 19.44 5.73
N PHE A 701 -11.79 18.82 4.70
CA PHE A 701 -13.20 18.46 4.61
C PHE A 701 -13.40 17.12 3.93
N ASP A 702 -14.56 16.53 4.15
CA ASP A 702 -15.10 15.44 3.34
C ASP A 702 -16.54 15.78 2.92
N LEU A 703 -17.05 14.99 1.98
CA LEU A 703 -18.42 15.06 1.48
C LEU A 703 -19.14 13.75 1.77
N ARG A 704 -20.30 13.84 2.43
CA ARG A 704 -21.25 12.73 2.59
C ARG A 704 -22.25 12.77 1.44
N TYR A 705 -22.25 11.73 0.62
CA TYR A 705 -23.28 11.46 -0.38
C TYR A 705 -24.26 10.40 0.11
N ILE A 706 -25.54 10.52 -0.26
CA ILE A 706 -26.54 9.49 0.00
C ILE A 706 -26.86 8.77 -1.31
N VAL A 707 -26.68 7.45 -1.31
CA VAL A 707 -26.92 6.57 -2.45
C VAL A 707 -28.09 5.65 -2.11
N LEU A 708 -29.06 5.58 -3.01
CA LEU A 708 -30.23 4.71 -2.93
C LEU A 708 -30.08 3.58 -3.95
N VAL A 709 -30.17 2.34 -3.50
CA VAL A 709 -29.95 1.15 -4.32
C VAL A 709 -31.23 0.34 -4.39
N ARG A 710 -31.81 0.18 -5.58
CA ARG A 710 -33.03 -0.59 -5.80
C ARG A 710 -32.77 -2.02 -6.29
N SER A 711 -31.64 -2.25 -6.93
CA SER A 711 -31.24 -3.55 -7.47
C SER A 711 -29.73 -3.60 -7.71
N ILE A 712 -29.12 -4.78 -7.55
CA ILE A 712 -27.71 -5.05 -7.87
C ILE A 712 -27.58 -5.67 -9.27
N ARG A 713 -28.58 -6.42 -9.74
CA ARG A 713 -28.62 -7.03 -11.07
C ARG A 713 -30.04 -6.97 -11.69
N PRO A 714 -30.27 -6.08 -12.69
CA PRO A 714 -29.34 -5.04 -13.16
C PRO A 714 -29.05 -4.02 -12.05
N LEU A 715 -27.90 -3.36 -12.11
CA LEU A 715 -27.52 -2.36 -11.12
C LEU A 715 -28.38 -1.10 -11.30
N GLU A 716 -29.24 -0.80 -10.32
CA GLU A 716 -30.13 0.35 -10.32
C GLU A 716 -29.85 1.20 -9.07
N ILE A 717 -29.12 2.29 -9.28
CA ILE A 717 -28.58 3.17 -8.24
C ILE A 717 -28.94 4.63 -8.51
N PHE A 718 -29.28 5.35 -7.45
CA PHE A 718 -29.66 6.76 -7.47
C PHE A 718 -28.82 7.51 -6.44
N LEU A 719 -28.42 8.73 -6.78
CA LEU A 719 -27.71 9.64 -5.90
C LEU A 719 -28.65 10.76 -5.47
N SER A 720 -28.62 11.14 -4.19
CA SER A 720 -29.28 12.37 -3.76
C SER A 720 -28.69 13.58 -4.49
N ASN A 721 -29.54 14.54 -4.87
CA ASN A 721 -29.13 15.77 -5.56
C ASN A 721 -28.40 16.78 -4.63
N VAL A 722 -28.15 16.36 -3.38
CA VAL A 722 -27.57 17.13 -2.28
C VAL A 722 -26.50 16.26 -1.63
N PHE A 723 -25.38 16.88 -1.25
CA PHE A 723 -24.36 16.28 -0.37
C PHE A 723 -24.16 17.12 0.88
N TRP A 724 -23.63 16.52 1.94
CA TRP A 724 -23.33 17.22 3.19
C TRP A 724 -21.82 17.36 3.38
N ALA A 725 -21.33 18.60 3.32
CA ALA A 725 -19.96 18.91 3.68
C ALA A 725 -19.74 18.76 5.19
N ARG A 726 -18.62 18.14 5.57
CA ARG A 726 -18.14 17.95 6.94
C ARG A 726 -16.73 18.51 7.03
N LEU A 727 -16.55 19.55 7.85
CA LEU A 727 -15.28 20.28 7.95
C LEU A 727 -14.58 19.96 9.27
N ALA A 728 -13.26 19.88 9.21
CA ALA A 728 -12.40 19.97 10.37
C ALA A 728 -12.57 21.33 11.07
N ASN A 729 -12.25 21.40 12.36
CA ASN A 729 -12.34 22.63 13.13
C ASN A 729 -11.07 23.48 13.00
N ASN A 730 -9.91 22.83 12.96
CA ASN A 730 -8.60 23.46 12.89
C ASN A 730 -8.12 23.65 11.44
N GLN A 731 -7.09 24.48 11.27
CA GLN A 731 -6.36 24.61 10.02
C GLN A 731 -5.57 23.32 9.75
N TYR A 732 -5.53 22.89 8.50
CA TYR A 732 -4.80 21.69 8.13
C TYR A 732 -3.29 21.92 8.21
N THR A 733 -2.58 20.96 8.80
CA THR A 733 -1.12 20.95 8.91
C THR A 733 -0.63 19.50 8.96
N LEU A 734 0.66 19.30 8.67
CA LEU A 734 1.36 18.01 8.77
C LEU A 734 2.47 18.05 9.82
N GLN A 735 2.46 19.03 10.73
CA GLN A 735 3.36 19.05 11.88
C GLN A 735 3.15 17.79 12.72
N LYS A 736 4.23 17.12 13.15
CA LYS A 736 4.12 15.84 13.89
C LYS A 736 3.19 15.91 15.09
N THR A 737 3.24 17.02 15.83
CA THR A 737 2.41 17.27 17.00
C THR A 737 0.91 17.31 16.70
N SER A 738 0.50 17.71 15.49
CA SER A 738 -0.91 17.80 15.12
C SER A 738 -1.56 16.45 14.91
N PHE A 739 -0.81 15.35 14.74
CA PHE A 739 -1.40 14.01 14.54
C PHE A 739 -2.16 13.50 15.78
N PHE A 740 -1.91 14.09 16.96
CA PHE A 740 -2.67 13.84 18.19
C PHE A 740 -3.92 14.74 18.29
N GLU A 741 -4.07 15.73 17.41
CA GLU A 741 -5.19 16.66 17.40
C GLU A 741 -6.34 16.17 16.50
N TYR A 742 -7.37 15.64 17.14
CA TYR A 742 -8.57 15.15 16.44
C TYR A 742 -9.17 16.20 15.49
N GLU A 743 -9.24 17.46 15.95
CA GLU A 743 -9.89 18.58 15.25
C GLU A 743 -9.18 19.04 13.97
N THR A 744 -7.96 18.54 13.72
CA THR A 744 -7.10 18.89 12.57
C THR A 744 -7.21 17.88 11.44
N HIS A 745 -7.19 16.57 11.77
CA HIS A 745 -7.10 15.51 10.76
C HIS A 745 -8.44 14.81 10.46
N PHE A 746 -9.45 14.98 11.31
CA PHE A 746 -10.78 14.40 11.15
C PHE A 746 -11.84 15.49 10.94
N THR A 747 -12.99 15.09 10.43
CA THR A 747 -14.04 15.99 9.89
C THR A 747 -15.40 15.78 10.56
N VAL A 748 -15.54 14.75 11.40
CA VAL A 748 -16.80 14.35 12.05
C VAL A 748 -16.94 15.08 13.39
N MET A 749 -17.42 16.33 13.35
CA MET A 749 -17.48 17.21 14.54
C MET A 749 -18.82 17.17 15.31
N ASN A 750 -19.79 16.39 14.85
CA ASN A 750 -21.13 16.30 15.44
C ASN A 750 -21.16 15.71 16.86
N TYR A 751 -20.15 14.94 17.26
CA TYR A 751 -20.09 14.31 18.59
C TYR A 751 -19.38 15.16 19.66
N ILE A 752 -18.69 16.24 19.26
CA ILE A 752 -17.90 17.09 20.16
C ILE A 752 -18.53 18.47 20.42
N GLY A 753 -19.78 18.69 19.95
CA GLY A 753 -20.57 19.91 20.24
C GLY A 753 -20.16 21.19 19.50
N ARG A 754 -19.06 21.18 18.74
CA ARG A 754 -18.58 22.31 17.92
C ARG A 754 -18.66 21.98 16.43
N MET A 755 -19.88 21.99 15.87
CA MET A 755 -20.12 21.67 14.45
C MET A 755 -20.38 22.95 13.65
N LYS A 756 -19.69 23.10 12.51
CA LYS A 756 -19.99 24.12 11.49
C LYS A 756 -20.88 23.51 10.41
N HIS A 757 -22.16 23.83 10.43
CA HIS A 757 -23.07 23.45 9.35
C HIS A 757 -22.90 24.40 8.16
N MET A 758 -22.84 23.83 6.97
CA MET A 758 -22.85 24.56 5.69
C MET A 758 -23.74 23.77 4.73
N ASN A 759 -24.61 24.49 4.00
CA ASN A 759 -25.46 23.85 3.01
C ASN A 759 -24.70 23.65 1.69
N THR A 760 -25.24 22.78 0.83
CA THR A 760 -24.59 22.40 -0.43
C THR A 760 -24.35 23.58 -1.37
N PRO A 761 -25.34 24.46 -1.65
CA PRO A 761 -25.13 25.57 -2.59
C PRO A 761 -24.12 26.61 -2.08
N GLU A 762 -24.12 26.91 -0.78
CA GLU A 762 -23.15 27.84 -0.18
C GLU A 762 -21.72 27.27 -0.26
N PHE A 763 -21.56 25.99 0.09
CA PHE A 763 -20.26 25.32 -0.02
C PHE A 763 -19.71 25.38 -1.44
N VAL A 764 -20.54 25.01 -2.43
CA VAL A 764 -20.17 25.01 -3.84
C VAL A 764 -19.74 26.40 -4.29
N LYS A 765 -20.56 27.41 -4.04
CA LYS A 765 -20.30 28.78 -4.46
C LYS A 765 -18.99 29.33 -3.88
N GLU A 766 -18.76 29.13 -2.58
CA GLU A 766 -17.53 29.62 -1.95
C GLU A 766 -16.31 28.77 -2.34
N PHE A 767 -16.48 27.46 -2.58
CA PHE A 767 -15.39 26.60 -3.04
C PHE A 767 -14.94 26.95 -4.47
N GLU A 768 -15.88 27.15 -5.40
CA GLU A 768 -15.57 27.58 -6.77
C GLU A 768 -14.84 28.93 -6.78
N LYS A 769 -15.27 29.85 -5.91
CA LYS A 769 -14.63 31.15 -5.75
C LYS A 769 -13.22 31.05 -5.16
N GLU A 770 -13.02 30.19 -4.16
CA GLU A 770 -11.71 29.98 -3.52
C GLU A 770 -10.70 29.35 -4.49
N HIS A 771 -11.13 28.32 -5.23
CA HIS A 771 -10.23 27.48 -6.04
C HIS A 771 -10.23 27.78 -7.54
N GLN A 772 -11.13 28.65 -8.01
CA GLN A 772 -11.30 28.99 -9.43
C GLN A 772 -11.59 27.75 -10.30
N VAL A 773 -12.49 26.89 -9.83
CA VAL A 773 -12.90 25.64 -10.49
C VAL A 773 -14.40 25.64 -10.78
N LYS A 774 -14.85 24.70 -11.60
CA LYS A 774 -16.28 24.38 -11.79
C LYS A 774 -16.63 23.14 -11.00
N TRP A 775 -17.54 23.27 -10.05
CA TRP A 775 -17.94 22.17 -9.18
C TRP A 775 -18.64 21.05 -9.94
N LEU A 776 -19.37 21.36 -11.02
CA LEU A 776 -20.07 20.36 -11.83
C LEU A 776 -19.10 19.30 -12.39
N ASP A 777 -17.91 19.70 -12.83
CA ASP A 777 -16.90 18.76 -13.35
C ASP A 777 -16.39 17.81 -12.25
N ILE A 778 -16.19 18.35 -11.03
CA ILE A 778 -15.81 17.57 -9.85
C ILE A 778 -16.95 16.62 -9.45
N HIS A 779 -18.19 17.12 -9.45
CA HIS A 779 -19.37 16.37 -9.08
C HIS A 779 -19.61 15.19 -10.02
N GLU A 780 -19.43 15.34 -11.33
CA GLU A 780 -19.50 14.22 -12.28
C GLU A 780 -18.40 13.18 -12.04
N SER A 781 -17.17 13.62 -11.73
CA SER A 781 -16.10 12.70 -11.36
C SER A 781 -16.44 11.91 -10.07
N ILE A 782 -17.07 12.56 -9.09
CA ILE A 782 -17.56 11.89 -7.87
C ILE A 782 -18.67 10.88 -8.22
N ARG A 783 -19.66 11.28 -9.02
CA ARG A 783 -20.78 10.43 -9.47
C ARG A 783 -20.27 9.15 -10.13
N SER A 784 -19.33 9.30 -11.08
CA SER A 784 -18.68 8.16 -11.75
C SER A 784 -17.94 7.25 -10.76
N THR A 785 -17.17 7.82 -9.83
CA THR A 785 -16.43 7.06 -8.82
C THR A 785 -17.36 6.27 -7.90
N ILE A 786 -18.44 6.90 -7.42
CA ILE A 786 -19.45 6.24 -6.57
C ILE A 786 -20.08 5.07 -7.34
N ARG A 787 -20.44 5.25 -8.61
CA ARG A 787 -20.96 4.17 -9.44
C ARG A 787 -19.98 2.99 -9.53
N CYS A 788 -18.69 3.24 -9.78
CA CYS A 788 -17.68 2.18 -9.84
C CYS A 788 -17.58 1.37 -8.54
N VAL A 789 -17.83 1.97 -7.37
CA VAL A 789 -17.88 1.23 -6.09
C VAL A 789 -18.98 0.17 -6.10
N PHE A 790 -20.21 0.53 -6.50
CA PHE A 790 -21.32 -0.42 -6.55
C PHE A 790 -21.25 -1.40 -7.72
N GLU A 791 -20.65 -0.99 -8.85
CA GLU A 791 -20.30 -1.92 -9.94
C GLU A 791 -19.30 -2.98 -9.47
N SER A 792 -18.33 -2.60 -8.63
CA SER A 792 -17.38 -3.54 -8.03
C SER A 792 -18.11 -4.62 -7.21
N ALA A 793 -19.04 -4.21 -6.35
CA ALA A 793 -19.84 -5.15 -5.56
C ALA A 793 -20.72 -6.04 -6.44
N ALA A 794 -21.39 -5.47 -7.45
CA ALA A 794 -22.24 -6.23 -8.37
C ALA A 794 -21.47 -7.26 -9.21
N ALA A 795 -20.22 -6.94 -9.58
CA ALA A 795 -19.35 -7.80 -10.38
C ALA A 795 -18.69 -8.90 -9.55
N VAL A 796 -18.17 -8.56 -8.37
CA VAL A 796 -17.40 -9.48 -7.51
C VAL A 796 -18.31 -10.36 -6.66
N HIS A 797 -19.45 -9.83 -6.20
CA HIS A 797 -20.37 -10.50 -5.27
C HIS A 797 -21.78 -10.63 -5.87
N PRO A 798 -21.97 -11.46 -6.91
CA PRO A 798 -23.27 -11.66 -7.55
C PRO A 798 -24.39 -12.14 -6.62
N GLU A 799 -24.03 -12.76 -5.50
CA GLU A 799 -24.90 -13.22 -4.40
C GLU A 799 -25.55 -12.08 -3.60
N MET A 800 -25.07 -10.85 -3.77
CA MET A 800 -25.67 -9.66 -3.17
C MET A 800 -27.07 -9.37 -3.75
N GLN A 801 -27.40 -9.90 -4.94
CA GLN A 801 -28.70 -9.68 -5.55
C GLN A 801 -29.84 -10.33 -4.76
N ASN A 802 -30.82 -9.51 -4.37
CA ASN A 802 -32.09 -9.96 -3.80
C ASN A 802 -33.23 -9.04 -4.26
N PRO A 803 -34.32 -9.56 -4.88
CA PRO A 803 -35.42 -8.74 -5.39
C PRO A 803 -36.24 -8.03 -4.30
N PHE A 804 -36.13 -8.44 -3.04
CA PHE A 804 -36.78 -7.82 -1.88
C PHE A 804 -35.83 -6.93 -1.07
N SER A 805 -34.63 -6.64 -1.57
CA SER A 805 -33.68 -5.73 -0.93
C SER A 805 -33.67 -4.38 -1.63
N ARG A 806 -33.85 -3.29 -0.88
CA ARG A 806 -33.71 -1.91 -1.36
C ARG A 806 -33.11 -1.06 -0.25
N ALA A 807 -31.91 -0.52 -0.44
CA ALA A 807 -31.10 0.02 0.65
C ALA A 807 -30.66 1.46 0.43
N MET A 808 -30.25 2.11 1.52
CA MET A 808 -29.64 3.44 1.53
C MET A 808 -28.26 3.38 2.15
N TYR A 809 -27.28 3.95 1.46
CA TYR A 809 -25.89 4.01 1.89
C TYR A 809 -25.38 5.46 1.96
N GLY A 810 -24.54 5.74 2.95
CA GLY A 810 -23.74 6.96 2.99
C GLY A 810 -22.37 6.69 2.39
N VAL A 811 -21.94 7.46 1.39
CA VAL A 811 -20.60 7.35 0.79
C VAL A 811 -19.78 8.56 1.16
N ASP A 812 -18.61 8.31 1.75
CA ASP A 812 -17.70 9.35 2.25
C ASP A 812 -16.59 9.57 1.21
N VAL A 813 -16.53 10.79 0.68
CA VAL A 813 -15.60 11.17 -0.39
C VAL A 813 -14.75 12.35 0.06
N MET A 814 -13.44 12.26 -0.16
CA MET A 814 -12.51 13.37 -0.04
C MET A 814 -11.96 13.76 -1.40
N LEU A 815 -11.55 15.01 -1.57
CA LEU A 815 -10.83 15.46 -2.76
C LEU A 815 -9.33 15.57 -2.45
N ASP A 816 -8.48 15.11 -3.36
CA ASP A 816 -7.04 15.44 -3.31
C ASP A 816 -6.79 16.88 -3.80
N ASN A 817 -5.56 17.36 -3.71
CA ASN A 817 -5.15 18.70 -4.15
C ASN A 817 -5.32 18.95 -5.67
N ARG A 818 -5.63 17.91 -6.46
CA ARG A 818 -5.99 17.99 -7.89
C ARG A 818 -7.50 17.84 -8.10
N PHE A 819 -8.27 17.97 -7.02
CA PHE A 819 -9.73 17.83 -6.97
C PHE A 819 -10.23 16.47 -7.46
N LYS A 820 -9.40 15.42 -7.37
CA LYS A 820 -9.81 14.05 -7.71
C LYS A 820 -10.48 13.38 -6.51
N PRO A 821 -11.62 12.69 -6.71
CA PRO A 821 -12.33 12.02 -5.64
C PRO A 821 -11.54 10.81 -5.13
N LYS A 822 -11.53 10.66 -3.80
CA LYS A 822 -10.99 9.53 -3.06
C LYS A 822 -12.09 8.94 -2.18
N ILE A 823 -12.42 7.67 -2.39
CA ILE A 823 -13.39 6.96 -1.54
C ILE A 823 -12.74 6.68 -0.17
N LEU A 824 -13.43 7.07 0.90
CA LEU A 824 -12.97 6.84 2.27
C LEU A 824 -13.63 5.61 2.90
N GLU A 825 -14.96 5.54 2.83
CA GLU A 825 -15.78 4.44 3.34
C GLU A 825 -17.22 4.51 2.78
N VAL A 826 -17.95 3.41 2.93
CA VAL A 826 -19.41 3.34 2.73
C VAL A 826 -20.04 2.92 4.05
N THR A 827 -21.11 3.60 4.46
CA THR A 827 -21.82 3.35 5.72
C THR A 827 -23.23 2.86 5.43
N TYR A 828 -23.59 1.72 6.01
CA TYR A 828 -24.97 1.28 6.10
C TYR A 828 -25.75 2.14 7.09
N CYS A 829 -27.01 2.47 6.78
CA CYS A 829 -27.89 3.24 7.65
C CYS A 829 -27.23 4.54 8.18
N PRO A 830 -26.81 5.45 7.27
CA PRO A 830 -26.08 6.65 7.66
C PRO A 830 -26.91 7.55 8.60
N ASP A 831 -26.23 8.29 9.49
CA ASP A 831 -26.87 9.34 10.28
C ASP A 831 -27.49 10.41 9.35
N CYS A 832 -28.81 10.49 9.39
CA CYS A 832 -29.62 11.40 8.59
C CYS A 832 -30.17 12.59 9.38
N GLY A 833 -29.72 12.82 10.63
CA GLY A 833 -30.24 13.91 11.46
C GLY A 833 -30.04 15.28 10.82
N ARG A 834 -28.88 15.52 10.17
CA ARG A 834 -28.63 16.75 9.40
C ARG A 834 -29.55 16.85 8.17
N ALA A 835 -29.80 15.73 7.50
CA ALA A 835 -30.65 15.69 6.32
C ALA A 835 -32.12 15.98 6.67
N CYS A 836 -32.59 15.53 7.84
CA CYS A 836 -33.95 15.77 8.33
C CYS A 836 -34.15 17.19 8.89
N LYS A 837 -33.09 17.81 9.41
CA LYS A 837 -33.17 19.07 10.14
C LYS A 837 -33.05 20.34 9.29
N TYR A 838 -32.20 20.34 8.26
CA TYR A 838 -31.84 21.55 7.53
C TYR A 838 -32.39 21.54 6.10
N ASP A 839 -33.10 22.61 5.74
CA ASP A 839 -33.56 22.84 4.38
C ASP A 839 -32.38 23.22 3.46
N THR A 840 -32.48 22.84 2.19
CA THR A 840 -31.42 23.03 1.20
C THR A 840 -31.99 23.15 -0.22
N GLN A 841 -31.13 23.19 -1.23
CA GLN A 841 -31.49 23.19 -2.65
C GLN A 841 -30.60 22.18 -3.40
N ALA A 842 -31.13 21.63 -4.49
CA ALA A 842 -30.38 20.74 -5.38
C ALA A 842 -29.23 21.48 -6.08
N LEU A 843 -28.15 20.76 -6.37
CA LEU A 843 -27.06 21.24 -7.23
C LEU A 843 -27.48 21.42 -8.68
N VAL A 844 -28.27 20.48 -9.19
CA VAL A 844 -28.68 20.35 -10.59
C VAL A 844 -30.19 20.16 -10.64
N GLY A 845 -30.87 20.79 -11.58
CA GLY A 845 -32.33 20.73 -11.72
C GLY A 845 -33.06 21.95 -11.13
N SER A 846 -34.28 21.76 -10.63
CA SER A 846 -35.06 22.86 -10.06
C SER A 846 -34.43 23.35 -8.75
N GLN A 847 -34.30 24.68 -8.60
CA GLN A 847 -33.77 25.31 -7.39
C GLN A 847 -34.84 25.50 -6.30
N ASP A 848 -35.86 24.64 -6.31
CA ASP A 848 -36.89 24.63 -5.29
C ASP A 848 -36.29 24.23 -3.94
N THR A 849 -36.89 24.73 -2.86
CA THR A 849 -36.43 24.38 -1.50
C THR A 849 -36.74 22.92 -1.22
N ILE A 850 -35.69 22.12 -1.01
CA ILE A 850 -35.77 20.75 -0.49
C ILE A 850 -35.87 20.87 1.02
N ARG A 851 -37.04 20.54 1.57
CA ARG A 851 -37.27 20.61 3.01
C ARG A 851 -36.65 19.40 3.70
N GLY A 852 -35.87 19.62 4.75
CA GLY A 852 -35.19 18.54 5.45
C GLY A 852 -36.16 17.48 5.97
N ARG A 853 -37.30 17.91 6.53
CA ARG A 853 -38.36 17.01 7.02
C ARG A 853 -38.97 16.10 5.96
N ASP A 854 -38.78 16.38 4.67
CA ASP A 854 -39.27 15.55 3.55
C ASP A 854 -38.20 14.55 3.07
N PHE A 855 -37.05 14.44 3.76
CA PHE A 855 -35.95 13.56 3.37
C PHE A 855 -36.38 12.09 3.29
N PHE A 856 -36.98 11.52 4.34
CA PHE A 856 -37.44 10.13 4.30
C PHE A 856 -38.61 9.92 3.34
N ASN A 857 -39.46 10.92 3.12
CA ASN A 857 -40.49 10.88 2.08
C ASN A 857 -39.87 10.74 0.67
N THR A 858 -38.74 11.41 0.43
CA THR A 858 -37.95 11.31 -0.80
C THR A 858 -37.30 9.92 -0.94
N VAL A 859 -36.64 9.45 0.12
CA VAL A 859 -35.98 8.13 0.15
C VAL A 859 -36.98 7.01 -0.14
N PHE A 860 -38.12 6.99 0.56
CA PHE A 860 -39.14 5.96 0.37
C PHE A 860 -39.89 6.12 -0.96
N GLY A 861 -40.08 7.36 -1.44
CA GLY A 861 -40.63 7.62 -2.78
C GLY A 861 -39.77 7.00 -3.88
N CYS A 862 -38.46 7.22 -3.84
CA CYS A 862 -37.52 6.60 -4.77
C CYS A 862 -37.46 5.09 -4.61
N LEU A 863 -37.22 4.62 -3.39
CA LEU A 863 -37.01 3.21 -3.15
C LEU A 863 -38.26 2.38 -3.32
N PHE A 864 -39.50 2.88 -3.20
CA PHE A 864 -40.68 2.00 -3.22
C PHE A 864 -41.78 2.45 -4.18
N LEU A 865 -41.81 3.72 -4.59
CA LEU A 865 -42.85 4.28 -5.45
C LEU A 865 -42.37 4.66 -6.85
N ASP A 866 -41.09 4.43 -7.18
CA ASP A 866 -40.49 4.70 -8.50
C ASP A 866 -40.39 6.21 -8.81
N GLU A 867 -40.28 7.05 -7.78
CA GLU A 867 -40.17 8.50 -7.92
C GLU A 867 -38.71 8.98 -7.92
N GLN A 868 -38.41 9.99 -8.74
CA GLN A 868 -37.04 10.54 -8.85
C GLN A 868 -36.95 11.99 -8.33
N THR A 869 -37.89 12.40 -7.48
CA THR A 869 -37.85 13.73 -6.87
C THR A 869 -36.59 13.87 -6.02
N ASN A 870 -35.78 14.91 -6.24
CA ASN A 870 -34.55 15.21 -5.48
C ASN A 870 -33.45 14.12 -5.47
N VAL A 871 -33.55 13.14 -6.36
CA VAL A 871 -32.53 12.10 -6.58
C VAL A 871 -32.33 11.94 -8.08
N SER A 872 -31.12 11.61 -8.51
CA SER A 872 -30.79 11.39 -9.91
C SER A 872 -30.25 9.98 -10.10
N PRO A 873 -30.66 9.25 -11.15
CA PRO A 873 -30.04 7.97 -11.47
C PRO A 873 -28.53 8.16 -11.68
N LEU A 874 -27.75 7.17 -11.24
CA LEU A 874 -26.35 7.00 -11.62
C LEU A 874 -26.31 5.99 -12.76
N SER A 875 -27.00 6.24 -13.88
CA SER A 875 -26.82 5.51 -15.15
C SER A 875 -25.50 5.91 -15.82
N ASP A 876 -25.11 5.26 -16.93
CA ASP A 876 -24.07 5.83 -17.80
C ASP A 876 -24.39 7.31 -18.02
N PRO A 877 -23.42 8.23 -17.85
CA PRO A 877 -23.73 9.65 -17.79
C PRO A 877 -24.42 10.08 -19.09
N ASP A 878 -25.67 10.54 -18.97
CA ASP A 878 -26.30 11.30 -20.03
C ASP A 878 -25.44 12.54 -20.28
N LEU A 879 -25.36 12.97 -21.54
CA LEU A 879 -24.71 14.23 -21.86
C LEU A 879 -25.44 15.35 -21.10
N LEU A 880 -24.72 16.10 -20.26
CA LEU A 880 -25.25 17.26 -19.52
C LEU A 880 -25.80 18.36 -20.45
N LEU A 881 -25.47 18.29 -21.73
CA LEU A 881 -25.91 19.17 -22.81
C LEU A 881 -26.46 18.31 -23.94
N ASP A 882 -27.48 18.78 -24.65
CA ASP A 882 -28.06 18.08 -25.82
C ASP A 882 -27.01 17.67 -26.85
N TYR A 883 -25.89 18.39 -26.90
CA TYR A 883 -24.72 18.10 -27.72
C TYR A 883 -23.45 18.72 -27.12
N CYS A 884 -22.29 18.18 -27.49
CA CYS A 884 -20.99 18.78 -27.26
C CYS A 884 -20.32 18.97 -28.62
N VAL A 885 -20.03 20.21 -29.01
CA VAL A 885 -19.26 20.49 -30.24
C VAL A 885 -17.79 20.63 -29.84
N ALA A 886 -16.91 19.80 -30.42
CA ALA A 886 -15.48 19.86 -30.11
C ALA A 886 -14.88 21.25 -30.39
N ASP A 887 -14.12 21.77 -29.43
CA ASP A 887 -13.26 22.94 -29.62
C ASP A 887 -12.01 22.51 -30.40
N THR A 888 -11.95 22.95 -31.66
CA THR A 888 -10.85 22.63 -32.57
C THR A 888 -9.71 23.65 -32.50
N ALA A 889 -9.88 24.76 -31.75
CA ALA A 889 -8.86 25.81 -31.60
C ALA A 889 -7.84 25.48 -30.50
N PHE A 890 -8.17 24.59 -29.56
CA PHE A 890 -7.30 24.15 -28.46
C PHE A 890 -7.07 22.63 -28.52
N PRO A 891 -6.02 22.13 -29.21
CA PRO A 891 -5.66 20.72 -29.12
C PRO A 891 -5.31 20.36 -27.67
N PRO A 892 -5.61 19.12 -27.22
CA PRO A 892 -5.43 18.72 -25.83
C PRO A 892 -3.99 18.97 -25.37
N SER A 893 -3.83 19.87 -24.40
CA SER A 893 -2.57 20.03 -23.68
C SER A 893 -2.17 18.67 -23.10
N SER A 894 -0.90 18.30 -23.23
CA SER A 894 -0.29 17.03 -22.79
C SER A 894 -0.35 16.75 -21.27
N GLN A 895 -1.23 17.42 -20.53
CA GLN A 895 -1.44 17.30 -19.09
C GLN A 895 -2.74 16.57 -18.70
N PHE A 896 -3.67 16.33 -19.63
CA PHE A 896 -4.95 15.65 -19.33
C PHE A 896 -5.32 14.62 -20.41
N HIS A 897 -5.55 13.37 -19.99
CA HIS A 897 -6.16 12.34 -20.83
C HIS A 897 -7.68 12.33 -20.57
N LEU A 898 -8.45 12.97 -21.45
CA LEU A 898 -9.92 12.98 -21.43
C LEU A 898 -10.47 11.98 -22.47
N ASN A 899 -11.55 11.27 -22.14
CA ASN A 899 -12.31 10.48 -23.11
C ASN A 899 -13.19 11.41 -23.97
N GLY A 900 -12.57 12.15 -24.90
CA GLY A 900 -13.25 13.12 -25.75
C GLY A 900 -12.47 14.42 -25.92
N LEU A 901 -13.08 15.41 -26.57
CA LEU A 901 -12.54 16.76 -26.72
C LEU A 901 -13.33 17.76 -25.86
N ALA A 902 -12.71 18.88 -25.48
CA ALA A 902 -13.42 19.96 -24.81
C ALA A 902 -14.54 20.52 -25.71
N CYS A 903 -15.65 20.95 -25.11
CA CYS A 903 -16.77 21.54 -25.85
C CYS A 903 -16.58 23.06 -26.01
N ILE A 904 -16.95 23.62 -27.16
CA ILE A 904 -17.22 25.07 -27.26
C ILE A 904 -18.48 25.44 -26.47
N ASP A 905 -18.67 26.74 -26.21
CA ASP A 905 -19.92 27.27 -25.65
C ASP A 905 -21.12 26.86 -26.56
N PRO A 906 -22.17 26.20 -26.03
CA PRO A 906 -23.37 25.85 -26.79
C PRO A 906 -24.01 27.04 -27.52
N ALA A 907 -23.93 28.26 -26.98
CA ALA A 907 -24.43 29.46 -27.64
C ALA A 907 -23.65 29.81 -28.93
N SER A 908 -22.44 29.26 -29.08
CA SER A 908 -21.59 29.42 -30.27
C SER A 908 -21.78 28.29 -31.30
N ALA A 909 -22.63 27.29 -31.02
CA ALA A 909 -22.87 26.19 -31.94
C ALA A 909 -23.64 26.64 -33.20
N ARG A 910 -23.24 26.11 -34.37
CA ARG A 910 -23.84 26.39 -35.68
C ARG A 910 -24.08 25.08 -36.43
N ALA A 911 -25.00 25.08 -37.39
CA ALA A 911 -25.31 23.92 -38.22
C ALA A 911 -24.07 23.35 -38.92
N GLU A 912 -23.11 24.21 -39.28
CA GLU A 912 -21.83 23.84 -39.90
C GLU A 912 -21.01 22.87 -39.04
N HIS A 913 -21.10 22.93 -37.71
CA HIS A 913 -20.38 22.02 -36.81
C HIS A 913 -20.91 20.58 -36.86
N PHE A 914 -22.16 20.41 -37.30
CA PHE A 914 -22.84 19.11 -37.42
C PHE A 914 -22.85 18.57 -38.86
N ALA A 915 -22.25 19.31 -39.79
CA ALA A 915 -22.16 18.93 -41.20
C ALA A 915 -20.71 18.56 -41.57
N THR A 916 -20.55 17.65 -42.52
CA THR A 916 -19.24 17.32 -43.08
C THR A 916 -19.34 17.05 -44.58
N SER A 917 -18.37 17.57 -45.33
CA SER A 917 -18.19 17.28 -46.76
C SER A 917 -17.01 16.35 -47.02
N VAL A 918 -16.30 15.91 -45.97
CA VAL A 918 -15.07 15.09 -46.09
C VAL A 918 -15.33 13.74 -46.77
N LEU A 919 -16.56 13.22 -46.68
CA LEU A 919 -16.96 11.97 -47.34
C LEU A 919 -17.43 12.15 -48.80
N SER A 920 -17.56 13.40 -49.28
CA SER A 920 -18.09 13.68 -50.63
C SER A 920 -17.09 13.40 -51.75
N SER A 921 -15.80 13.58 -51.47
CA SER A 921 -14.72 13.35 -52.41
C SER A 921 -14.07 11.97 -52.21
N ARG A 922 -13.60 11.38 -53.31
CA ARG A 922 -12.73 10.20 -53.25
C ARG A 922 -11.44 10.57 -52.52
N ALA A 923 -10.97 9.70 -51.63
CA ALA A 923 -9.74 9.93 -50.90
C ALA A 923 -8.53 10.07 -51.89
N THR A 924 -7.89 11.24 -51.90
CA THR A 924 -6.72 11.54 -52.76
C THR A 924 -5.44 10.95 -52.17
N THR A 925 -4.42 10.77 -53.01
CA THR A 925 -3.09 10.20 -52.67
C THR A 925 -2.27 11.03 -51.67
N GLU A 926 -2.81 12.12 -51.13
CA GLU A 926 -2.14 13.02 -50.17
C GLU A 926 -2.50 12.72 -48.69
N HIS A 927 -3.39 11.75 -48.41
CA HIS A 927 -3.72 11.35 -47.03
C HIS A 927 -2.72 10.35 -46.43
N PRO A 928 -2.33 10.48 -45.13
CA PRO A 928 -1.35 9.61 -44.47
C PRO A 928 -1.68 8.11 -44.49
N SER A 929 -2.97 7.75 -44.55
CA SER A 929 -3.44 6.36 -44.63
C SER A 929 -3.21 5.69 -45.99
N ALA A 930 -3.02 6.48 -47.06
CA ALA A 930 -2.91 5.97 -48.43
C ALA A 930 -1.65 5.10 -48.66
N ALA A 931 -0.56 5.37 -47.92
CA ALA A 931 0.68 4.59 -48.05
C ALA A 931 0.58 3.18 -47.42
N ALA A 932 -0.27 3.00 -46.40
CA ALA A 932 -0.43 1.72 -45.70
C ALA A 932 -1.50 0.81 -46.34
N THR A 933 -2.50 1.39 -47.02
CA THR A 933 -3.62 0.63 -47.63
C THR A 933 -3.45 0.37 -49.14
N ALA A 934 -2.49 1.05 -49.79
CA ALA A 934 -2.17 0.88 -51.21
C ALA A 934 -1.94 -0.59 -51.65
N PRO A 935 -1.27 -1.48 -50.88
CA PRO A 935 -1.03 -2.86 -51.31
C PRO A 935 -2.31 -3.67 -51.52
N PHE A 936 -3.40 -3.27 -50.86
CA PHE A 936 -4.68 -3.97 -50.91
C PHE A 936 -5.72 -3.27 -51.81
N GLY A 937 -5.38 -2.14 -52.43
CA GLY A 937 -6.26 -1.46 -53.39
C GLY A 937 -7.52 -0.84 -52.77
N PHE A 938 -7.47 -0.39 -51.52
CA PHE A 938 -8.56 0.32 -50.86
C PHE A 938 -8.08 1.63 -50.21
N ASN A 939 -9.00 2.58 -50.06
CA ASN A 939 -8.75 3.79 -49.30
C ASN A 939 -9.94 4.11 -48.40
N VAL A 940 -9.69 4.62 -47.20
CA VAL A 940 -10.72 4.90 -46.19
C VAL A 940 -10.58 6.32 -45.68
N THR A 941 -11.70 7.04 -45.65
CA THR A 941 -11.83 8.34 -45.00
C THR A 941 -12.82 8.22 -43.86
N VAL A 942 -12.40 8.54 -42.62
CA VAL A 942 -13.25 8.45 -41.42
C VAL A 942 -13.49 9.85 -40.86
N THR A 943 -14.71 10.12 -40.40
CA THR A 943 -15.02 11.36 -39.69
C THR A 943 -14.38 11.37 -38.29
N ASN A 944 -13.95 12.54 -37.83
CA ASN A 944 -13.29 12.72 -36.54
C ASN A 944 -13.78 14.04 -35.90
N PRO A 945 -14.23 14.01 -34.63
CA PRO A 945 -14.59 15.20 -33.87
C PRO A 945 -13.51 16.30 -33.84
N ALA A 946 -12.23 15.93 -33.92
CA ALA A 946 -11.12 16.89 -33.87
C ALA A 946 -10.93 17.73 -35.14
N SER A 947 -11.50 17.31 -36.28
CA SER A 947 -11.12 17.92 -37.57
C SER A 947 -12.18 17.92 -38.66
N SER A 948 -13.06 16.93 -38.72
CA SER A 948 -13.97 16.75 -39.87
C SER A 948 -15.45 16.67 -39.53
N LEU A 949 -15.82 16.43 -38.26
CA LEU A 949 -17.21 16.49 -37.80
C LEU A 949 -17.28 16.84 -36.28
N PRO A 950 -17.03 18.10 -35.88
CA PRO A 950 -16.92 18.50 -34.47
C PRO A 950 -18.16 18.20 -33.61
N GLY A 951 -19.35 18.28 -34.20
CA GLY A 951 -20.62 17.96 -33.53
C GLY A 951 -20.83 16.47 -33.21
N ALA A 952 -19.97 15.58 -33.69
CA ALA A 952 -19.99 14.16 -33.29
C ALA A 952 -19.30 13.91 -31.94
N ASN A 953 -18.74 14.95 -31.30
CA ASN A 953 -18.08 14.80 -30.00
C ASN A 953 -19.09 14.42 -28.91
N ALA A 954 -18.73 13.39 -28.14
CA ALA A 954 -19.54 12.77 -27.09
C ALA A 954 -20.84 12.10 -27.59
N GLN A 955 -21.07 12.01 -28.90
CA GLN A 955 -22.27 11.38 -29.49
C GLN A 955 -22.11 9.87 -29.74
N GLY A 956 -20.90 9.33 -29.56
CA GLY A 956 -20.65 7.90 -29.76
C GLY A 956 -20.87 7.42 -31.20
N LEU A 957 -20.65 8.27 -32.21
CA LEU A 957 -20.86 7.91 -33.62
C LEU A 957 -19.72 8.40 -34.54
N ALA A 958 -19.42 7.60 -35.56
CA ALA A 958 -18.51 7.95 -36.64
C ALA A 958 -19.04 7.41 -37.98
N MET A 959 -18.59 8.00 -39.08
CA MET A 959 -18.88 7.56 -40.43
C MET A 959 -17.58 7.34 -41.19
N ALA A 960 -17.55 6.35 -42.08
CA ALA A 960 -16.41 6.08 -42.93
C ALA A 960 -16.83 5.88 -44.38
N ARG A 961 -16.07 6.45 -45.31
CA ARG A 961 -16.16 6.16 -46.75
C ARG A 961 -15.01 5.26 -47.12
N THR A 962 -15.32 4.14 -47.77
CA THR A 962 -14.35 3.17 -48.27
C THR A 962 -14.45 3.08 -49.79
N ASP A 963 -13.39 3.51 -50.48
CA ASP A 963 -13.23 3.40 -51.93
C ASP A 963 -12.39 2.15 -52.26
N LEU A 964 -12.99 1.17 -52.94
CA LEU A 964 -12.34 -0.07 -53.38
C LEU A 964 -11.99 0.03 -54.87
N ALA A 965 -10.72 -0.17 -55.24
CA ALA A 965 -10.31 -0.31 -56.63
C ALA A 965 -10.88 -1.60 -57.25
N PRO A 966 -10.81 -1.79 -58.58
CA PRO A 966 -11.11 -3.09 -59.17
C PRO A 966 -10.24 -4.19 -58.54
N GLY A 967 -10.86 -5.23 -57.99
CA GLY A 967 -10.18 -6.28 -57.20
C GLY A 967 -9.67 -5.85 -55.82
N GLY A 968 -10.05 -4.66 -55.33
CA GLY A 968 -9.60 -4.10 -54.06
C GLY A 968 -10.17 -4.83 -52.84
N LEU A 969 -9.39 -4.86 -51.76
CA LEU A 969 -9.68 -5.55 -50.50
C LEU A 969 -9.44 -4.61 -49.31
N ALA A 970 -10.45 -4.37 -48.48
CA ALA A 970 -10.22 -4.02 -47.09
C ALA A 970 -9.95 -5.34 -46.34
N PRO A 971 -8.69 -5.62 -45.93
CA PRO A 971 -8.31 -6.93 -45.43
C PRO A 971 -8.97 -7.21 -44.08
N PRO A 972 -8.91 -8.46 -43.57
CA PRO A 972 -9.45 -8.81 -42.26
C PRO A 972 -9.03 -7.81 -41.18
N HIS A 973 -10.01 -7.16 -40.56
CA HIS A 973 -9.81 -6.16 -39.54
C HIS A 973 -10.92 -6.21 -38.49
N THR A 974 -10.70 -5.51 -37.37
CA THR A 974 -11.68 -5.39 -36.30
C THR A 974 -11.75 -3.96 -35.78
N HIS A 975 -12.92 -3.58 -35.28
CA HIS A 975 -13.18 -2.36 -34.55
C HIS A 975 -13.41 -2.70 -33.07
N PRO A 976 -12.40 -2.55 -32.19
CA PRO A 976 -12.53 -2.93 -30.77
C PRO A 976 -13.61 -2.15 -30.02
N ARG A 977 -13.96 -0.96 -30.52
CA ARG A 977 -14.86 -0.03 -29.84
C ARG A 977 -16.20 0.19 -30.55
N ALA A 978 -16.43 -0.38 -31.74
CA ALA A 978 -17.69 -0.19 -32.48
C ALA A 978 -18.15 -1.43 -33.25
N SER A 979 -19.46 -1.57 -33.38
CA SER A 979 -20.10 -2.31 -34.48
C SER A 979 -20.14 -1.41 -35.72
N GLU A 980 -20.16 -2.03 -36.90
CA GLU A 980 -20.21 -1.34 -38.19
C GLU A 980 -21.44 -1.75 -38.99
N VAL A 981 -22.10 -0.80 -39.64
CA VAL A 981 -23.07 -1.06 -40.71
C VAL A 981 -22.48 -0.52 -42.00
N ALA A 982 -22.21 -1.39 -42.98
CA ALA A 982 -21.70 -1.03 -44.29
C ALA A 982 -22.82 -1.03 -45.33
N LEU A 983 -22.99 0.08 -46.04
CA LEU A 983 -23.92 0.27 -47.16
C LEU A 983 -23.14 0.43 -48.46
N VAL A 984 -23.40 -0.42 -49.44
CA VAL A 984 -22.79 -0.28 -50.77
C VAL A 984 -23.52 0.82 -51.54
N LEU A 985 -22.80 1.84 -51.98
CA LEU A 985 -23.34 2.94 -52.78
C LEU A 985 -23.15 2.73 -54.28
N ASP A 986 -22.06 2.08 -54.67
CA ASP A 986 -21.76 1.78 -56.08
C ASP A 986 -20.93 0.49 -56.20
N GLY A 987 -21.10 -0.25 -57.30
CA GLY A 987 -20.44 -1.53 -57.54
C GLY A 987 -21.05 -2.72 -56.80
N SER A 988 -20.24 -3.75 -56.54
CA SER A 988 -20.64 -4.96 -55.81
C SER A 988 -19.50 -5.47 -54.92
N VAL A 989 -19.79 -5.71 -53.65
CA VAL A 989 -18.79 -5.99 -52.62
C VAL A 989 -19.15 -7.27 -51.87
N LEU A 990 -18.24 -8.24 -51.86
CA LEU A 990 -18.34 -9.40 -50.99
C LEU A 990 -17.89 -8.99 -49.58
N VAL A 991 -18.75 -9.20 -48.60
CA VAL A 991 -18.48 -8.89 -47.20
C VAL A 991 -18.55 -10.14 -46.34
N GLY A 992 -17.87 -10.16 -45.20
CA GLY A 992 -18.12 -11.20 -44.21
C GLY A 992 -17.33 -11.05 -42.91
N PHE A 993 -17.78 -11.74 -41.87
CA PHE A 993 -17.11 -11.84 -40.58
C PHE A 993 -17.08 -13.29 -40.07
N ALA A 994 -16.10 -13.59 -39.22
CA ALA A 994 -16.02 -14.89 -38.54
C ALA A 994 -16.44 -14.75 -37.07
N ASP A 995 -17.23 -15.71 -36.58
CA ASP A 995 -17.55 -15.80 -35.15
C ASP A 995 -16.52 -16.59 -34.34
N THR A 996 -16.72 -16.67 -33.02
CA THR A 996 -15.84 -17.39 -32.10
C THR A 996 -15.86 -18.91 -32.28
N SER A 997 -16.81 -19.44 -33.05
CA SER A 997 -16.85 -20.85 -33.48
C SER A 997 -16.12 -21.06 -34.81
N TYR A 998 -15.42 -20.02 -35.29
CA TYR A 998 -14.75 -19.96 -36.58
C TYR A 998 -15.70 -20.10 -37.79
N ARG A 999 -16.99 -19.79 -37.59
CA ARG A 999 -17.98 -19.82 -38.67
C ARG A 999 -17.98 -18.50 -39.42
N LEU A 1000 -17.84 -18.57 -40.74
CA LEU A 1000 -17.94 -17.41 -41.63
C LEU A 1000 -19.41 -17.10 -41.96
N TYR A 1001 -19.79 -15.85 -41.74
CA TYR A 1001 -21.01 -15.23 -42.24
C TYR A 1001 -20.62 -14.28 -43.37
N THR A 1002 -21.11 -14.52 -44.59
CA THR A 1002 -20.71 -13.74 -45.77
C THR A 1002 -21.88 -13.55 -46.74
N GLN A 1003 -21.88 -12.42 -47.47
CA GLN A 1003 -22.90 -12.07 -48.45
C GLN A 1003 -22.26 -11.20 -49.55
N LEU A 1004 -22.70 -11.37 -50.80
CA LEU A 1004 -22.40 -10.42 -51.87
C LEU A 1004 -23.44 -9.29 -51.84
N LEU A 1005 -22.99 -8.06 -51.64
CA LEU A 1005 -23.83 -6.86 -51.61
C LEU A 1005 -23.75 -6.10 -52.94
N ARG A 1006 -24.87 -5.56 -53.38
CA ARG A 1006 -25.01 -4.64 -54.51
C ARG A 1006 -25.36 -3.24 -54.01
N ALA A 1007 -25.25 -2.25 -54.91
CA ALA A 1007 -25.66 -0.87 -54.60
C ALA A 1007 -27.08 -0.81 -53.97
N GLY A 1008 -27.18 -0.15 -52.82
CA GLY A 1008 -28.39 -0.04 -52.00
C GLY A 1008 -28.53 -1.10 -50.91
N GLU A 1009 -27.70 -2.14 -50.88
CA GLU A 1009 -27.73 -3.21 -49.88
C GLU A 1009 -26.74 -2.93 -48.73
N ALA A 1010 -27.10 -3.36 -47.52
CA ALA A 1010 -26.33 -3.14 -46.31
C ALA A 1010 -26.04 -4.44 -45.55
N PHE A 1011 -24.98 -4.43 -44.75
CA PHE A 1011 -24.56 -5.55 -43.91
C PHE A 1011 -24.00 -5.05 -42.58
N VAL A 1012 -24.27 -5.80 -41.50
CA VAL A 1012 -23.87 -5.43 -40.14
C VAL A 1012 -22.72 -6.32 -39.66
N PHE A 1013 -21.65 -5.69 -39.18
CA PHE A 1013 -20.53 -6.34 -38.54
C PHE A 1013 -20.59 -6.13 -37.02
N PRO A 1014 -20.64 -7.20 -36.21
CA PRO A 1014 -20.65 -7.07 -34.76
C PRO A 1014 -19.32 -6.50 -34.22
N ARG A 1015 -19.40 -5.70 -33.14
CA ARG A 1015 -18.23 -5.13 -32.45
C ARG A 1015 -17.17 -6.18 -32.13
N GLY A 1016 -15.91 -5.86 -32.42
CA GLY A 1016 -14.77 -6.71 -32.10
C GLY A 1016 -14.56 -7.91 -33.04
N MET A 1017 -15.47 -8.19 -33.98
CA MET A 1017 -15.35 -9.33 -34.89
C MET A 1017 -14.43 -9.04 -36.07
N VAL A 1018 -13.59 -10.01 -36.42
CA VAL A 1018 -12.74 -9.93 -37.61
C VAL A 1018 -13.61 -10.03 -38.86
N HIS A 1019 -13.57 -9.00 -39.71
CA HIS A 1019 -14.37 -8.90 -40.93
C HIS A 1019 -13.61 -8.26 -42.09
N PHE A 1020 -14.14 -8.37 -43.31
CA PHE A 1020 -13.51 -7.88 -44.54
C PHE A 1020 -14.52 -7.34 -45.55
N LEU A 1021 -14.04 -6.52 -46.49
CA LEU A 1021 -14.79 -6.05 -47.65
C LEU A 1021 -13.95 -6.27 -48.92
N TYR A 1022 -14.48 -6.99 -49.90
CA TYR A 1022 -13.75 -7.35 -51.10
C TYR A 1022 -14.55 -7.01 -52.36
N ASN A 1023 -13.99 -6.15 -53.22
CA ASN A 1023 -14.56 -5.87 -54.53
C ASN A 1023 -14.21 -7.01 -55.49
N MET A 1024 -15.21 -7.83 -55.84
CA MET A 1024 -15.01 -8.96 -56.76
C MET A 1024 -14.93 -8.54 -58.23
N ASP A 1025 -15.28 -7.30 -58.57
CA ASP A 1025 -15.18 -6.78 -59.92
C ASP A 1025 -13.74 -6.35 -60.21
N VAL A 1026 -13.12 -6.97 -61.21
CA VAL A 1026 -11.74 -6.70 -61.63
C VAL A 1026 -11.62 -5.58 -62.67
N ALA A 1027 -12.74 -5.05 -63.16
CA ALA A 1027 -12.79 -3.97 -64.14
C ALA A 1027 -13.36 -2.66 -63.56
N ALA A 1028 -14.28 -2.73 -62.60
CA ALA A 1028 -14.94 -1.56 -62.01
C ALA A 1028 -14.63 -1.39 -60.51
N PRO A 1029 -14.49 -0.15 -60.02
CA PRO A 1029 -14.36 0.13 -58.58
C PRO A 1029 -15.70 -0.05 -57.85
N ALA A 1030 -15.64 -0.09 -56.51
CA ALA A 1030 -16.82 -0.09 -55.65
C ALA A 1030 -16.70 0.97 -54.54
N LEU A 1031 -17.85 1.45 -54.04
CA LEU A 1031 -17.94 2.47 -53.00
C LEU A 1031 -18.83 1.98 -51.87
N VAL A 1032 -18.31 2.05 -50.64
CA VAL A 1032 -19.03 1.68 -49.43
C VAL A 1032 -19.03 2.85 -48.46
N LEU A 1033 -20.18 3.10 -47.83
CA LEU A 1033 -20.34 4.03 -46.74
C LEU A 1033 -20.71 3.25 -45.47
N SER A 1034 -19.92 3.45 -44.42
CA SER A 1034 -20.05 2.74 -43.15
C SER A 1034 -20.45 3.69 -42.03
N GLY A 1035 -21.37 3.24 -41.17
CA GLY A 1035 -21.73 3.88 -39.91
C GLY A 1035 -21.22 3.07 -38.73
N LEU A 1036 -20.62 3.73 -37.74
CA LEU A 1036 -20.02 3.09 -36.56
C LEU A 1036 -20.61 3.69 -35.29
N ASN A 1037 -20.97 2.84 -34.32
CA ASN A 1037 -21.52 3.27 -33.03
C ASN A 1037 -20.43 3.59 -31.97
N SER A 1038 -19.34 4.23 -32.42
CA SER A 1038 -18.39 4.91 -31.55
C SER A 1038 -17.76 6.07 -32.31
N GLN A 1039 -17.55 7.21 -31.65
CA GLN A 1039 -16.84 8.36 -32.21
C GLN A 1039 -15.34 8.11 -32.43
N SER A 1040 -14.79 7.07 -31.78
CA SER A 1040 -13.43 6.60 -31.97
C SER A 1040 -13.47 5.08 -32.07
N PRO A 1041 -13.87 4.52 -33.22
CA PRO A 1041 -14.09 3.08 -33.34
C PRO A 1041 -12.79 2.27 -33.19
N GLY A 1042 -11.64 2.88 -33.56
CA GLY A 1042 -10.34 2.21 -33.68
C GLY A 1042 -10.35 1.16 -34.77
N ALA A 1043 -9.24 0.91 -35.45
CA ALA A 1043 -9.17 -0.13 -36.48
C ALA A 1043 -7.89 -0.94 -36.29
N GLN A 1044 -8.03 -2.25 -36.14
CA GLN A 1044 -6.89 -3.17 -36.09
C GLN A 1044 -6.95 -4.07 -37.32
N LEU A 1045 -6.07 -3.79 -38.27
CA LEU A 1045 -5.89 -4.60 -39.48
C LEU A 1045 -5.03 -5.81 -39.12
N VAL A 1046 -5.62 -7.01 -39.18
CA VAL A 1046 -4.98 -8.26 -38.73
C VAL A 1046 -3.59 -8.48 -39.35
N PRO A 1047 -3.36 -8.24 -40.66
CA PRO A 1047 -2.04 -8.41 -41.25
C PRO A 1047 -0.96 -7.53 -40.59
N PHE A 1048 -1.29 -6.27 -40.25
CA PHE A 1048 -0.33 -5.34 -39.65
C PHE A 1048 -0.17 -5.55 -38.15
N SER A 1049 -1.25 -5.86 -37.43
CA SER A 1049 -1.17 -6.10 -35.98
C SER A 1049 -0.44 -7.39 -35.61
N VAL A 1050 -0.29 -8.31 -36.56
CA VAL A 1050 0.45 -9.56 -36.37
C VAL A 1050 1.89 -9.44 -36.86
N PHE A 1051 2.10 -8.86 -38.05
CA PHE A 1051 3.42 -8.89 -38.71
C PHE A 1051 4.16 -7.55 -38.72
N ARG A 1052 3.57 -6.44 -38.23
CA ARG A 1052 4.16 -5.09 -38.34
C ARG A 1052 4.03 -4.25 -37.06
N THR A 1053 4.15 -4.88 -35.90
CA THR A 1053 4.14 -4.16 -34.61
C THR A 1053 5.50 -3.54 -34.29
N GLU A 1054 5.49 -2.48 -33.48
CA GLU A 1054 6.69 -1.93 -32.85
C GLU A 1054 6.45 -1.85 -31.33
N PRO A 1055 7.22 -2.58 -30.51
CA PRO A 1055 8.25 -3.56 -30.88
C PRO A 1055 7.70 -4.77 -31.66
N PRO A 1056 8.52 -5.45 -32.50
CA PRO A 1056 8.06 -6.57 -33.33
C PRO A 1056 7.68 -7.79 -32.48
N VAL A 1057 6.61 -8.49 -32.88
CA VAL A 1057 6.26 -9.80 -32.30
C VAL A 1057 7.43 -10.76 -32.53
N PRO A 1058 7.92 -11.48 -31.49
CA PRO A 1058 9.02 -12.42 -31.67
C PRO A 1058 8.73 -13.47 -32.75
N ASP A 1059 9.69 -13.70 -33.64
CA ASP A 1059 9.55 -14.63 -34.77
C ASP A 1059 9.11 -16.04 -34.35
N GLU A 1060 9.55 -16.51 -33.17
CA GLU A 1060 9.14 -17.81 -32.62
C GLU A 1060 7.64 -17.90 -32.38
N VAL A 1061 6.99 -16.80 -31.98
CA VAL A 1061 5.54 -16.74 -31.79
C VAL A 1061 4.84 -16.87 -33.15
N LEU A 1062 5.28 -16.12 -34.16
CA LEU A 1062 4.69 -16.13 -35.49
C LEU A 1062 4.87 -17.49 -36.20
N LYS A 1063 6.07 -18.08 -36.12
CA LYS A 1063 6.35 -19.43 -36.63
C LYS A 1063 5.42 -20.47 -36.01
N LYS A 1064 5.27 -20.47 -34.68
CA LYS A 1064 4.44 -21.45 -33.97
C LYS A 1064 2.94 -21.23 -34.20
N ALA A 1065 2.49 -19.98 -34.26
CA ALA A 1065 1.09 -19.60 -34.43
C ALA A 1065 0.59 -19.90 -35.86
N PHE A 1066 1.36 -19.53 -36.89
CA PHE A 1066 0.96 -19.70 -38.30
C PHE A 1066 1.50 -20.97 -38.96
N LYS A 1067 2.33 -21.76 -38.25
CA LYS A 1067 3.00 -22.96 -38.77
C LYS A 1067 3.85 -22.69 -40.03
N ILE A 1068 4.57 -21.57 -39.99
CA ILE A 1068 5.46 -21.11 -41.06
C ILE A 1068 6.92 -21.05 -40.57
N ASN A 1069 7.88 -20.92 -41.49
CA ASN A 1069 9.29 -20.77 -41.13
C ASN A 1069 9.70 -19.29 -41.07
N GLY A 1070 10.93 -19.00 -40.60
CA GLY A 1070 11.42 -17.62 -40.48
C GLY A 1070 11.52 -16.89 -41.83
N GLN A 1071 11.83 -17.60 -42.93
CA GLN A 1071 11.86 -16.98 -44.26
C GLN A 1071 10.45 -16.52 -44.70
N ASP A 1072 9.42 -17.28 -44.36
CA ASP A 1072 8.03 -16.90 -44.62
C ASP A 1072 7.62 -15.67 -43.79
N VAL A 1073 8.00 -15.60 -42.51
CA VAL A 1073 7.75 -14.45 -41.63
C VAL A 1073 8.36 -13.18 -42.24
N HIS A 1074 9.65 -13.20 -42.56
CA HIS A 1074 10.33 -12.05 -43.16
C HIS A 1074 9.79 -11.70 -44.55
N ARG A 1075 9.36 -12.70 -45.33
CA ARG A 1075 8.71 -12.46 -46.63
C ARG A 1075 7.37 -11.72 -46.47
N ILE A 1076 6.55 -12.14 -45.51
CA ILE A 1076 5.26 -11.49 -45.22
C ILE A 1076 5.49 -10.07 -44.71
N GLN A 1077 6.41 -9.89 -43.75
CA GLN A 1077 6.81 -8.57 -43.22
C GLN A 1077 7.25 -7.61 -44.34
N ARG A 1078 8.11 -8.09 -45.25
CA ARG A 1078 8.58 -7.32 -46.40
C ARG A 1078 7.44 -6.93 -47.34
N ASN A 1079 6.54 -7.86 -47.66
CA ASN A 1079 5.38 -7.59 -48.52
C ASN A 1079 4.42 -6.55 -47.91
N LEU A 1080 4.38 -6.44 -46.59
CA LEU A 1080 3.59 -5.45 -45.85
C LEU A 1080 4.35 -4.14 -45.57
N GLY A 1081 5.58 -3.99 -46.08
CA GLY A 1081 6.38 -2.77 -45.98
C GLY A 1081 7.17 -2.61 -44.68
N GLY A 1082 7.53 -3.70 -44.01
CA GLY A 1082 8.49 -3.70 -42.89
C GLY A 1082 9.95 -3.61 -43.38
N SER A 1083 10.79 -2.85 -42.66
CA SER A 1083 12.24 -2.86 -42.82
C SER A 1083 12.83 -4.13 -42.19
N SER A 1084 13.70 -4.80 -42.95
CA SER A 1084 14.34 -6.08 -42.61
C SER A 1084 15.15 -6.04 -41.33
#